data_AF-A0A4V1GDP2-F1
#
_entry.id   AF-A0A4V1GDP2-F1
#
_cell.length_a   1.000
_cell.length_b   1.000
_cell.length_c   1.000
_cell.angle_alpha   90.00
_cell.angle_beta   90.00
_cell.angle_gamma   90.00
#
_symmetry.space_group_name_H-M   'P 1'
#
loop_
_entity.id
_entity.type
_entity.pdbx_description
1 polymer ?
#
loop_
_entity_poly.entity_id
_entity_poly.type
_entity_poly.pdbx_seq_one_letter_code
_entity_poly.pdbx_strand_id
1 'polypeptide(L)'
;MAKRLFVALVSAGGILLLALLYNGSTNASQWGVVWSEEFKGTSVPDSWDVFKQNKDNYGNNHLAYNPSNVKVVNNDYLEIKTQRHCVANLDEPLNDSNASETPCPNGKMTRYLSGRVTNKTKVVDGTKPFRAEIRAKFNWNGKNGTRPSLWMVNGVSLKNCNDNPNANDPYGELDIIEWYSYTPAYTWSSTHATCYHHGVSGNWKNGWRTRRIIHSDEHRAGSKPGTLAYEWHTWAVEYDGETVKYFVDDKPITAYHYHASPTDSKEIERTPAAPLTKLADASLIKKTFDEGWRFIINDYVEADADQKPISPSDSFPKQTMLIDYVRVFQKGAGTQPAETPVPKTGAAWSKRDASGSRNWSSIAGSTDGSKLVAAAWGGKIHTSSDAGANWTERPGAGDRNWLAVASSADGNKLAALYDWGGYIFTSSDAGANWTARGVPGSHNWTAIASSADGNRLVAVAKDSTVFTSSDAGANWTERASSGSRKWSAVASSADGNKLVATVEDGTVFTSSDAGANWTERASSGSRKWSAVASSADGNKLVATATGGRIYTSANTGATWTERAADGLHNWTAVTISDDGQKLSATAGGGGYIYSSNDGGATWVAQTSAGVPNWAAIASSADGSKIAAAAYGGAIYTTTNNAPVGPSEEEQKVTAAEAAVANAESTKRPSDVATAKTKVDAVGDAGKKAAFQARLDAITNAISGARSTLTALIAKAKDPATVAGMSSSTIAALQAQVTAAEAVINNANASVSELDNARTALQGKLDALKIDKASLQAAITAAEATPSYIKSDPTVASALAAAKAVLNQANPSASDLQSAIANLNSAVVSAKQKEQDAQDAAQAAVTKAEADKTQSAVDAAKVLVNKVQDPAKKAALQAKLNAVVVNPVPTPTTPITSATVAQPGGGTVTVATAGTQCYNIASAAVAAAPNDYDGRVLRDIVGFTINCTGQTAKVGYTTRVTLTLSKHYADHNQLAVAKISNGAIKEDITNRVTFGTTADGKHTTVTYDLTDGGFGDEDKAANGTIVDPVGVYQRQQQTNPGVGGGTGNPASPTNPGGTTTNGTGKNAQATNKGGYLADTGASVIAVTVVAVVAGGAGVWFIRKKM
;
A
#
# COMPACT_ATOMS: atom_id res chain seq x y z
N MET A 1 27.43 56.39 -17.06
CA MET A 1 28.29 55.67 -18.03
C MET A 1 27.94 54.19 -17.88
N ALA A 2 27.34 53.51 -18.87
CA ALA A 2 28.01 52.66 -19.89
C ALA A 2 28.81 51.47 -19.27
N LYS A 3 28.75 50.21 -19.75
CA LYS A 3 28.02 49.58 -20.89
C LYS A 3 28.07 48.02 -20.75
N ARG A 4 26.97 47.34 -21.12
CA ARG A 4 26.86 46.05 -21.88
C ARG A 4 27.75 44.79 -21.59
N LEU A 5 27.03 43.65 -21.48
CA LEU A 5 27.11 42.38 -22.27
C LEU A 5 27.51 41.04 -21.58
N PHE A 6 26.81 39.98 -22.04
CA PHE A 6 26.97 38.53 -21.82
C PHE A 6 28.32 37.98 -22.35
N VAL A 7 28.85 36.79 -21.98
CA VAL A 7 28.36 35.40 -22.22
C VAL A 7 28.96 34.39 -21.21
N ALA A 8 28.34 33.21 -21.09
CA ALA A 8 28.51 32.19 -20.04
C ALA A 8 29.64 31.16 -20.24
N LEU A 9 29.97 30.44 -19.15
CA LEU A 9 30.34 29.01 -19.18
C LEU A 9 30.05 28.32 -17.83
N VAL A 10 29.60 27.07 -17.88
CA VAL A 10 29.25 26.20 -16.72
C VAL A 10 30.43 25.28 -16.41
N SER A 11 30.76 25.06 -15.12
CA SER A 11 31.05 23.75 -14.49
C SER A 11 31.90 23.86 -13.21
N ALA A 12 31.97 22.73 -12.48
CA ALA A 12 32.67 22.47 -11.21
C ALA A 12 32.02 23.06 -9.94
N GLY A 13 31.66 22.18 -9.01
CA GLY A 13 31.03 22.53 -7.74
C GLY A 13 32.05 22.97 -6.68
N GLY A 14 31.64 23.94 -5.87
CA GLY A 14 32.36 24.38 -4.68
C GLY A 14 31.40 25.20 -3.82
N ILE A 15 30.99 24.65 -2.67
CA ILE A 15 30.15 25.38 -1.71
C ILE A 15 31.04 26.43 -1.05
N LEU A 16 30.98 27.66 -1.55
CA LEU A 16 31.57 28.80 -0.86
C LEU A 16 30.49 29.39 0.07
N LEU A 17 30.59 29.08 1.36
CA LEU A 17 29.70 29.66 2.36
C LEU A 17 29.96 31.17 2.43
N LEU A 18 28.99 31.98 2.00
CA LEU A 18 29.02 33.42 2.19
C LEU A 18 28.72 33.72 3.66
N ALA A 19 29.76 33.80 4.50
CA ALA A 19 29.63 34.28 5.86
C ALA A 19 29.23 35.77 5.82
N LEU A 20 27.97 36.06 6.16
CA LEU A 20 27.49 37.43 6.33
C LEU A 20 28.21 38.09 7.51
N LEU A 21 28.84 39.23 7.22
CA LEU A 21 29.59 40.04 8.18
C LEU A 21 28.68 40.53 9.32
N TYR A 22 28.75 39.88 10.47
CA TYR A 22 28.38 40.48 11.75
C TYR A 22 29.66 40.92 12.48
N ASN A 23 30.07 42.17 12.23
CA ASN A 23 31.12 42.82 13.01
C ASN A 23 30.57 43.16 14.40
N GLY A 24 30.51 42.17 15.29
CA GLY A 24 30.38 42.40 16.72
C GLY A 24 31.65 43.08 17.23
N SER A 25 31.51 44.25 17.85
CA SER A 25 32.64 44.95 18.46
C SER A 25 33.18 44.12 19.64
N THR A 26 34.33 43.49 19.48
CA THR A 26 34.98 42.72 20.55
C THR A 26 35.42 43.66 21.67
N ASN A 27 34.67 43.67 22.78
CA ASN A 27 35.06 44.40 23.97
C ASN A 27 36.20 43.63 24.68
N ALA A 28 37.29 44.32 25.01
CA ALA A 28 38.46 43.72 25.66
C ALA A 28 38.15 43.04 27.01
N SER A 29 37.03 43.34 27.65
CA SER A 29 36.56 42.70 28.88
C SER A 29 35.66 41.47 28.69
N GLN A 30 35.15 41.22 27.48
CA GLN A 30 34.23 40.10 27.21
C GLN A 30 34.99 38.79 26.97
N TRP A 31 34.49 37.71 27.57
CA TRP A 31 34.85 36.34 27.19
C TRP A 31 34.35 36.04 25.77
N GLY A 32 35.10 35.27 24.98
CA GLY A 32 34.62 34.66 23.74
C GLY A 32 35.30 33.31 23.51
N VAL A 33 34.65 32.41 22.77
CA VAL A 33 35.17 31.05 22.55
C VAL A 33 36.37 31.09 21.61
N VAL A 34 37.45 30.43 22.03
CA VAL A 34 38.68 30.24 21.23
C VAL A 34 38.89 28.78 20.82
N TRP A 35 38.28 27.83 21.54
CA TRP A 35 38.27 26.41 21.19
C TRP A 35 37.04 25.72 21.78
N SER A 36 36.50 24.72 21.09
CA SER A 36 35.35 23.94 21.54
C SER A 36 35.37 22.53 20.94
N GLU A 37 34.86 21.57 21.70
CA GLU A 37 34.46 20.25 21.25
C GLU A 37 33.01 20.01 21.67
N GLU A 38 32.16 19.62 20.72
CA GLU A 38 30.72 19.41 20.93
C GLU A 38 30.34 17.92 20.80
N PHE A 39 31.32 17.03 20.54
CA PHE A 39 31.15 15.58 20.41
C PHE A 39 30.01 15.12 19.48
N LYS A 40 29.70 15.90 18.45
CA LYS A 40 28.66 15.57 17.46
C LYS A 40 29.23 14.65 16.37
N GLY A 41 28.44 13.67 15.93
CA GLY A 41 28.84 12.66 14.92
C GLY A 41 28.99 11.24 15.48
N THR A 42 29.52 10.31 14.70
CA THR A 42 29.43 8.86 15.00
C THR A 42 30.59 8.27 15.80
N SER A 43 31.65 9.04 16.07
CA SER A 43 32.88 8.56 16.71
C SER A 43 33.53 9.62 17.58
N VAL A 44 34.39 9.20 18.52
CA VAL A 44 35.23 10.13 19.30
C VAL A 44 36.13 10.90 18.31
N PRO A 45 36.22 12.23 18.37
CA PRO A 45 37.01 13.01 17.40
C PRO A 45 38.50 12.73 17.47
N ASP A 46 39.18 12.75 16.32
CA ASP A 46 40.62 12.46 16.17
C ASP A 46 41.54 13.42 16.95
N SER A 47 41.02 14.54 17.46
CA SER A 47 41.70 15.47 18.36
C SER A 47 41.94 14.91 19.78
N TRP A 48 41.28 13.79 20.13
CA TRP A 48 41.39 13.12 21.42
C TRP A 48 42.15 11.78 21.33
N ASP A 49 42.88 11.46 22.39
CA ASP A 49 43.41 10.12 22.66
C ASP A 49 42.48 9.39 23.62
N VAL A 50 42.17 8.12 23.31
CA VAL A 50 41.37 7.23 24.16
C VAL A 50 42.29 6.17 24.78
N PHE A 51 42.33 6.12 26.11
CA PHE A 51 43.33 5.33 26.83
C PHE A 51 43.05 3.82 26.76
N LYS A 52 44.13 3.05 26.57
CA LYS A 52 44.14 1.59 26.69
C LYS A 52 45.20 1.17 27.71
N GLN A 53 44.79 0.82 28.91
CA GLN A 53 45.67 0.51 30.04
C GLN A 53 45.06 -0.62 30.89
N ASN A 54 45.78 -1.73 31.07
CA ASN A 54 45.26 -2.89 31.83
C ASN A 54 45.40 -2.75 33.37
N LYS A 55 45.71 -1.55 33.86
CA LYS A 55 45.91 -1.19 35.27
C LYS A 55 45.40 0.23 35.50
N ASP A 56 45.20 0.61 36.76
CA ASP A 56 44.79 1.95 37.13
C ASP A 56 45.95 2.98 37.04
N ASN A 57 45.68 4.22 37.43
CA ASN A 57 46.64 5.33 37.44
C ASN A 57 47.82 5.15 38.42
N TYR A 58 47.71 4.23 39.38
CA TYR A 58 48.70 3.97 40.45
C TYR A 58 49.39 2.60 40.29
N GLY A 59 49.06 1.82 39.26
CA GLY A 59 49.60 0.48 39.00
C GLY A 59 48.83 -0.67 39.66
N ASN A 60 47.70 -0.39 40.32
CA ASN A 60 46.80 -1.38 40.88
C ASN A 60 46.05 -2.15 39.78
N ASN A 61 45.58 -3.34 40.16
CA ASN A 61 45.01 -4.31 39.23
C ASN A 61 43.48 -4.25 39.10
N HIS A 62 42.78 -3.52 39.99
CA HIS A 62 41.32 -3.55 40.09
C HIS A 62 40.61 -2.85 38.93
N LEU A 63 41.20 -1.78 38.38
CA LEU A 63 40.65 -0.99 37.28
C LEU A 63 41.52 -1.11 36.01
N ALA A 64 40.88 -0.96 34.85
CA ALA A 64 41.51 -0.79 33.54
C ALA A 64 40.74 0.23 32.70
N TYR A 65 41.42 0.82 31.71
CA TYR A 65 40.84 1.70 30.70
C TYR A 65 40.91 1.07 29.31
N ASN A 66 39.85 1.20 28.52
CA ASN A 66 39.81 0.65 27.16
C ASN A 66 38.90 1.47 26.23
N PRO A 67 39.26 1.68 24.95
CA PRO A 67 38.39 2.32 23.96
C PRO A 67 36.99 1.71 23.81
N SER A 68 36.78 0.43 24.11
CA SER A 68 35.44 -0.20 24.12
C SER A 68 34.44 0.43 25.11
N ASN A 69 34.95 1.23 26.06
CA ASN A 69 34.17 1.89 27.10
C ASN A 69 34.03 3.40 26.88
N VAL A 70 34.43 3.90 25.70
CA VAL A 70 34.25 5.28 25.26
C VAL A 70 33.63 5.30 23.87
N LYS A 71 32.56 6.05 23.66
CA LYS A 71 31.92 6.21 22.34
C LYS A 71 31.13 7.51 22.29
N VAL A 72 30.78 7.98 21.09
CA VAL A 72 29.70 8.96 20.94
C VAL A 72 28.36 8.22 20.86
N VAL A 73 27.34 8.74 21.55
CA VAL A 73 25.97 8.21 21.58
C VAL A 73 25.00 9.23 20.99
N ASN A 74 23.99 8.73 20.28
CA ASN A 74 22.93 9.52 19.61
C ASN A 74 23.45 10.59 18.62
N ASN A 75 24.71 10.49 18.19
CA ASN A 75 25.47 11.52 17.49
C ASN A 75 25.59 12.85 18.25
N ASP A 76 25.43 12.84 19.57
CA ASP A 76 25.20 14.06 20.38
C ASP A 76 26.08 14.14 21.64
N TYR A 77 26.46 13.03 22.28
CA TYR A 77 27.24 13.05 23.54
C TYR A 77 28.37 12.03 23.54
N LEU A 78 29.49 12.34 24.20
CA LEU A 78 30.50 11.35 24.57
C LEU A 78 30.01 10.54 25.79
N GLU A 79 29.87 9.22 25.67
CA GLU A 79 29.61 8.29 26.79
C GLU A 79 30.92 7.64 27.26
N ILE A 80 31.21 7.77 28.55
CA ILE A 80 32.13 6.89 29.29
C ILE A 80 31.28 5.85 30.06
N LYS A 81 31.61 4.57 29.88
CA LYS A 81 30.93 3.40 30.46
C LYS A 81 31.81 2.73 31.51
N THR A 82 31.30 2.56 32.73
CA THR A 82 32.01 1.86 33.82
C THR A 82 31.26 0.59 34.19
N GLN A 83 31.95 -0.55 34.12
CA GLN A 83 31.37 -1.88 34.37
C GLN A 83 32.31 -2.79 35.17
N ARG A 84 31.73 -3.72 35.92
CA ARG A 84 32.44 -4.84 36.55
C ARG A 84 32.58 -5.99 35.57
N HIS A 85 33.72 -6.69 35.67
CA HIS A 85 34.06 -7.91 34.95
C HIS A 85 34.58 -8.99 35.93
N CYS A 86 34.33 -10.25 35.61
CA CYS A 86 34.67 -11.41 36.45
C CYS A 86 35.61 -12.37 35.73
N VAL A 87 36.91 -12.25 36.01
CA VAL A 87 37.99 -12.93 35.27
C VAL A 87 38.73 -13.96 36.12
N ALA A 88 39.45 -14.89 35.50
CA ALA A 88 40.29 -15.86 36.19
C ALA A 88 41.61 -15.23 36.72
N ASN A 89 42.17 -14.26 35.98
CA ASN A 89 43.45 -13.61 36.29
C ASN A 89 43.55 -12.24 35.58
N LEU A 90 44.71 -11.58 35.67
CA LEU A 90 44.95 -10.25 35.11
C LEU A 90 45.11 -10.22 33.58
N ASP A 91 45.46 -11.37 32.98
CA ASP A 91 45.75 -11.52 31.55
C ASP A 91 44.49 -11.82 30.72
N GLU A 92 43.41 -12.28 31.36
CA GLU A 92 42.11 -12.46 30.71
C GLU A 92 41.54 -11.10 30.23
N PRO A 93 41.18 -10.96 28.94
CA PRO A 93 40.74 -9.68 28.40
C PRO A 93 39.36 -9.28 28.93
N LEU A 94 39.26 -8.04 29.43
CA LEU A 94 37.99 -7.46 29.88
C LEU A 94 37.12 -7.10 28.67
N ASN A 95 35.95 -7.74 28.55
CA ASN A 95 35.04 -7.57 27.42
C ASN A 95 33.60 -7.95 27.82
N ASP A 96 32.61 -7.69 26.97
CA ASP A 96 31.19 -7.87 27.34
C ASP A 96 30.83 -9.32 27.72
N SER A 97 31.58 -10.35 27.30
CA SER A 97 31.30 -11.75 27.68
C SER A 97 31.63 -12.11 29.14
N ASN A 98 32.48 -11.32 29.81
CA ASN A 98 32.80 -11.48 31.23
C ASN A 98 32.34 -10.30 32.09
N ALA A 99 31.51 -9.40 31.55
CA ALA A 99 30.85 -8.33 32.30
C ALA A 99 29.76 -8.90 33.24
N SER A 100 29.61 -8.31 34.44
CA SER A 100 28.65 -8.78 35.45
C SER A 100 28.18 -7.64 36.34
N GLU A 101 26.86 -7.44 36.47
CA GLU A 101 26.31 -6.51 37.46
C GLU A 101 26.16 -7.14 38.86
N THR A 102 26.17 -8.47 38.96
CA THR A 102 26.20 -9.21 40.22
C THR A 102 27.63 -9.38 40.76
N PRO A 103 27.79 -9.74 42.04
CA PRO A 103 29.07 -10.18 42.60
C PRO A 103 29.70 -11.31 41.77
N CYS A 104 31.03 -11.32 41.67
CA CYS A 104 31.70 -12.37 40.90
C CYS A 104 31.57 -13.74 41.59
N PRO A 105 31.40 -14.84 40.82
CA PRO A 105 31.39 -16.19 41.38
C PRO A 105 32.68 -16.51 42.16
N ASN A 106 32.58 -17.40 43.14
CA ASN A 106 33.73 -17.82 43.93
C ASN A 106 34.87 -18.34 43.03
N GLY A 107 36.11 -17.96 43.33
CA GLY A 107 37.29 -18.26 42.51
C GLY A 107 37.50 -17.35 41.28
N LYS A 108 36.63 -16.37 41.01
CA LYS A 108 36.86 -15.31 40.00
C LYS A 108 37.36 -14.02 40.66
N MET A 109 38.32 -13.37 40.00
CA MET A 109 38.80 -12.03 40.33
C MET A 109 37.80 -10.98 39.83
N THR A 110 37.42 -10.05 40.71
CA THR A 110 36.64 -8.87 40.34
C THR A 110 37.56 -7.81 39.73
N ARG A 111 37.23 -7.32 38.54
CA ARG A 111 37.89 -6.19 37.88
C ARG A 111 36.86 -5.19 37.37
N TYR A 112 37.29 -3.98 37.08
CA TYR A 112 36.46 -2.92 36.54
C TYR A 112 37.08 -2.38 35.24
N LEU A 113 36.22 -2.07 34.28
CA LEU A 113 36.59 -1.50 32.98
C LEU A 113 35.88 -0.15 32.83
N SER A 114 36.65 0.89 32.52
CA SER A 114 36.17 2.26 32.34
C SER A 114 36.79 2.91 31.10
N GLY A 115 36.42 4.18 30.86
CA GLY A 115 37.00 5.04 29.85
C GLY A 115 37.83 6.19 30.45
N ARG A 116 38.85 6.61 29.71
CA ARG A 116 39.63 7.83 29.95
C ARG A 116 40.04 8.44 28.62
N VAL A 117 39.84 9.74 28.46
CA VAL A 117 40.21 10.51 27.27
C VAL A 117 41.02 11.75 27.61
N THR A 118 41.83 12.23 26.67
CA THR A 118 42.56 13.51 26.77
C THR A 118 42.73 14.16 25.40
N ASN A 119 42.92 15.47 25.31
CA ASN A 119 43.32 16.09 24.04
C ASN A 119 44.78 15.74 23.70
N LYS A 120 45.05 15.51 22.41
CA LYS A 120 46.41 15.33 21.87
C LYS A 120 47.28 16.57 22.02
N THR A 121 46.68 17.76 21.95
CA THR A 121 47.35 19.07 22.05
C THR A 121 46.84 19.88 23.23
N LYS A 122 47.64 20.87 23.66
CA LYS A 122 47.15 21.96 24.53
C LYS A 122 46.11 22.77 23.75
N VAL A 123 44.94 23.01 24.35
CA VAL A 123 43.78 23.73 23.76
C VAL A 123 43.49 25.06 24.45
N VAL A 124 44.11 25.30 25.62
CA VAL A 124 44.10 26.59 26.31
C VAL A 124 45.48 27.24 26.19
N ASP A 125 45.53 28.51 25.82
CA ASP A 125 46.71 29.34 26.00
C ASP A 125 46.67 29.98 27.41
N GLY A 126 47.55 29.49 28.28
CA GLY A 126 47.60 29.87 29.69
C GLY A 126 48.17 31.26 29.96
N THR A 127 48.82 31.90 28.96
CA THR A 127 49.42 33.23 29.09
C THR A 127 48.38 34.37 29.14
N LYS A 128 47.10 34.04 28.96
CA LYS A 128 45.97 34.98 29.00
C LYS A 128 44.91 34.52 30.01
N PRO A 129 44.07 35.43 30.52
CA PRO A 129 42.85 35.05 31.22
C PRO A 129 42.02 34.07 30.39
N PHE A 130 41.67 32.94 30.98
CA PHE A 130 40.91 31.87 30.34
C PHE A 130 39.78 31.36 31.22
N ARG A 131 38.75 30.81 30.59
CA ARG A 131 37.71 30.02 31.23
C ARG A 131 37.54 28.72 30.46
N ALA A 132 37.52 27.61 31.17
CA ALA A 132 37.39 26.27 30.62
C ALA A 132 36.15 25.61 31.23
N GLU A 133 35.25 25.13 30.38
CA GLU A 133 33.94 24.58 30.74
C GLU A 133 33.76 23.17 30.21
N ILE A 134 33.07 22.32 30.97
CA ILE A 134 32.66 20.98 30.58
C ILE A 134 31.22 20.78 31.02
N ARG A 135 30.34 20.44 30.08
CA ARG A 135 28.95 20.11 30.37
C ARG A 135 28.78 18.60 30.43
N ALA A 136 28.49 18.08 31.63
CA ALA A 136 28.48 16.64 31.90
C ALA A 136 27.29 16.19 32.75
N LYS A 137 26.87 14.93 32.56
CA LYS A 137 25.85 14.23 33.34
C LYS A 137 26.43 12.94 33.92
N PHE A 138 26.42 12.80 35.24
CA PHE A 138 26.83 11.57 35.91
C PHE A 138 25.60 10.67 36.14
N ASN A 139 25.40 9.64 35.31
CA ASN A 139 24.34 8.65 35.54
C ASN A 139 24.83 7.61 36.55
N TRP A 140 24.85 8.03 37.82
CA TRP A 140 25.31 7.23 38.95
C TRP A 140 24.51 5.94 39.10
N ASN A 141 25.18 4.82 39.35
CA ASN A 141 24.50 3.52 39.55
C ASN A 141 23.89 3.32 40.95
N GLY A 142 23.90 4.35 41.82
CA GLY A 142 23.42 4.27 43.19
C GLY A 142 24.34 3.49 44.13
N LYS A 143 25.61 3.29 43.75
CA LYS A 143 26.63 2.56 44.53
C LYS A 143 27.86 3.41 44.79
N ASN A 144 28.47 3.23 45.96
CA ASN A 144 29.74 3.86 46.30
C ASN A 144 30.89 3.30 45.45
N GLY A 145 32.03 3.99 45.43
CA GLY A 145 33.28 3.51 44.86
C GLY A 145 33.58 3.91 43.42
N THR A 146 32.82 4.82 42.82
CA THR A 146 33.18 5.51 41.57
C THR A 146 33.53 6.98 41.79
N ARG A 147 34.43 7.50 40.96
CA ARG A 147 34.84 8.91 40.88
C ARG A 147 34.95 9.37 39.41
N PRO A 148 33.86 9.91 38.85
CA PRO A 148 33.91 10.88 37.76
C PRO A 148 34.88 12.03 38.06
N SER A 149 35.89 12.19 37.22
CA SER A 149 36.86 13.29 37.26
C SER A 149 36.87 14.03 35.92
N LEU A 150 36.66 15.34 35.95
CA LEU A 150 36.83 16.26 34.84
C LEU A 150 37.91 17.28 35.21
N TRP A 151 39.04 17.24 34.52
CA TRP A 151 40.25 17.94 34.96
C TRP A 151 41.13 18.36 33.78
N MET A 152 42.16 19.14 34.06
CA MET A 152 43.10 19.65 33.06
C MET A 152 44.53 19.52 33.55
N VAL A 153 45.46 19.29 32.63
CA VAL A 153 46.89 19.35 32.90
C VAL A 153 47.58 20.25 31.89
N ASN A 154 48.61 20.95 32.33
CA ASN A 154 49.52 21.68 31.46
C ASN A 154 50.76 20.83 31.06
N GLY A 155 50.89 19.64 31.66
CA GLY A 155 52.00 18.72 31.47
C GLY A 155 51.84 17.70 30.34
N VAL A 156 52.96 17.17 29.83
CA VAL A 156 53.00 16.10 28.83
C VAL A 156 53.04 14.69 29.44
N SER A 157 53.52 14.51 30.68
CA SER A 157 53.47 13.21 31.40
C SER A 157 52.42 13.18 32.53
N LEU A 158 51.92 11.98 32.84
CA LEU A 158 50.89 11.72 33.86
C LEU A 158 51.45 11.00 35.10
N LYS A 159 52.66 11.39 35.55
CA LYS A 159 53.35 10.73 36.67
C LYS A 159 53.12 11.48 37.99
N ASN A 160 52.85 10.72 39.04
CA ASN A 160 52.61 11.26 40.39
C ASN A 160 53.93 11.64 41.10
N CYS A 161 53.89 12.65 41.98
CA CYS A 161 55.07 13.11 42.72
C CYS A 161 55.74 12.04 43.60
N ASN A 162 54.99 11.06 44.12
CA ASN A 162 55.45 10.16 45.20
C ASN A 162 56.79 9.46 44.91
N ASP A 163 57.02 9.04 43.66
CA ASP A 163 58.13 8.14 43.31
C ASP A 163 59.33 8.84 42.64
N ASN A 164 59.24 10.13 42.33
CA ASN A 164 60.32 10.85 41.65
C ASN A 164 60.26 12.39 41.87
N PRO A 165 61.32 13.00 42.44
CA PRO A 165 61.50 14.46 42.56
C PRO A 165 61.14 15.27 41.30
N ASN A 166 61.47 14.69 40.15
CA ASN A 166 61.46 15.33 38.84
C ASN A 166 60.28 14.86 37.97
N ALA A 167 59.27 14.19 38.54
CA ALA A 167 58.17 13.58 37.77
C ALA A 167 57.06 14.54 37.34
N ASN A 168 56.95 15.73 37.93
CA ASN A 168 56.05 16.75 37.38
C ASN A 168 56.62 17.22 36.05
N ASP A 169 56.01 16.74 34.97
CA ASP A 169 56.33 17.11 33.60
C ASP A 169 55.13 17.82 32.93
N PRO A 170 54.95 19.15 33.11
CA PRO A 170 55.38 19.89 34.30
C PRO A 170 54.42 21.02 34.77
N TYR A 171 54.49 21.30 36.08
CA TYR A 171 54.00 22.50 36.78
C TYR A 171 52.53 22.64 37.22
N GLY A 172 51.51 22.04 36.58
CA GLY A 172 50.10 22.33 36.95
C GLY A 172 49.02 21.30 36.59
N GLU A 173 48.04 21.17 37.48
CA GLU A 173 46.84 20.33 37.35
C GLU A 173 45.63 21.11 37.92
N LEU A 174 44.52 21.13 37.18
CA LEU A 174 43.28 21.81 37.56
C LEU A 174 42.15 20.79 37.60
N ASP A 175 41.77 20.37 38.78
CA ASP A 175 40.60 19.53 39.01
C ASP A 175 39.37 20.44 38.96
N ILE A 176 38.71 20.49 37.79
CA ILE A 176 37.45 21.24 37.64
C ILE A 176 36.41 20.58 38.54
N ILE A 177 36.35 19.25 38.51
CA ILE A 177 35.55 18.43 39.42
C ILE A 177 36.16 17.04 39.59
N GLU A 178 36.33 16.62 40.84
CA GLU A 178 36.23 15.23 41.28
C GLU A 178 34.92 15.03 42.06
N TRP A 179 34.08 14.11 41.62
CA TRP A 179 32.81 13.79 42.28
C TRP A 179 32.84 12.37 42.83
N TYR A 180 32.75 12.23 44.16
CA TYR A 180 32.86 10.93 44.83
C TYR A 180 31.46 10.36 45.13
N SER A 181 31.13 9.23 44.51
CA SER A 181 29.82 8.56 44.62
C SER A 181 29.32 8.25 46.05
N TYR A 182 30.21 8.11 47.04
CA TYR A 182 29.80 7.86 48.43
C TYR A 182 29.21 9.08 49.13
N THR A 183 29.41 10.27 48.56
CA THR A 183 28.99 11.57 49.09
C THR A 183 28.42 12.42 47.95
N PRO A 184 27.32 11.95 47.33
CA PRO A 184 26.90 12.38 45.98
C PRO A 184 26.39 13.83 45.90
N ALA A 185 26.24 14.51 47.04
CA ALA A 185 25.91 15.93 47.16
C ALA A 185 27.14 16.86 47.15
N TYR A 186 28.35 16.30 47.18
CA TYR A 186 29.61 17.01 47.39
C TYR A 186 30.56 16.92 46.22
N THR A 187 31.39 17.95 46.08
CA THR A 187 32.32 18.13 44.97
C THR A 187 33.68 18.61 45.45
N TRP A 188 34.74 18.14 44.81
CA TRP A 188 36.10 18.61 45.04
C TRP A 188 36.61 19.27 43.78
N SER A 189 37.02 20.53 43.90
CA SER A 189 37.75 21.25 42.87
C SER A 189 39.06 21.73 43.50
N SER A 190 40.19 21.56 42.81
CA SER A 190 41.52 21.80 43.36
C SER A 190 42.49 22.32 42.30
N THR A 191 43.39 23.23 42.69
CA THR A 191 44.51 23.67 41.87
C THR A 191 45.79 23.06 42.41
N HIS A 192 46.40 22.18 41.64
CA HIS A 192 47.65 21.50 41.94
C HIS A 192 48.81 22.12 41.15
N ALA A 193 49.99 22.16 41.77
CA ALA A 193 51.21 22.71 41.20
C ALA A 193 52.44 21.82 41.51
N THR A 194 53.64 22.37 41.30
CA THR A 194 54.94 21.67 41.42
C THR A 194 55.09 20.73 42.61
N CYS A 195 55.75 19.58 42.42
CA CYS A 195 56.15 18.70 43.50
C CYS A 195 57.03 19.44 44.53
N TYR A 196 56.89 19.05 45.80
CA TYR A 196 57.72 19.47 46.92
C TYR A 196 58.01 18.26 47.82
N HIS A 197 59.20 18.22 48.41
CA HIS A 197 59.61 17.17 49.35
C HIS A 197 59.40 17.62 50.80
N HIS A 198 58.46 16.98 51.49
CA HIS A 198 58.17 17.26 52.89
C HIS A 198 59.06 16.41 53.82
N GLY A 199 59.81 17.08 54.71
CA GLY A 199 60.56 16.43 55.79
C GLY A 199 59.64 15.99 56.96
N VAL A 200 60.19 15.32 57.98
CA VAL A 200 59.34 14.82 59.09
C VAL A 200 58.82 15.99 59.94
N SER A 201 57.50 16.23 59.90
CA SER A 201 56.79 17.13 60.83
C SER A 201 55.48 16.46 61.30
N GLY A 202 55.03 16.81 62.50
CA GLY A 202 54.32 15.89 63.43
C GLY A 202 53.05 15.17 62.97
N ASN A 203 52.45 15.53 61.83
CA ASN A 203 51.21 14.91 61.32
C ASN A 203 51.36 14.27 59.91
N TRP A 204 52.53 14.36 59.26
CA TRP A 204 52.68 14.00 57.84
C TRP A 204 53.86 13.05 57.57
N LYS A 205 53.62 12.06 56.71
CA LYS A 205 54.65 11.11 56.24
C LYS A 205 55.72 11.84 55.40
N ASN A 206 56.99 11.47 55.59
CA ASN A 206 58.14 11.94 54.80
C ASN A 206 57.99 11.56 53.31
N GLY A 207 58.33 12.46 52.39
CA GLY A 207 58.35 12.18 50.95
C GLY A 207 57.83 13.31 50.05
N TRP A 208 57.71 13.01 48.75
CA TRP A 208 57.26 13.95 47.73
C TRP A 208 55.72 14.06 47.66
N ARG A 209 55.22 15.28 47.44
CA ARG A 209 53.80 15.64 47.30
C ARG A 209 53.61 16.75 46.26
N THR A 210 52.46 16.81 45.60
CA THR A 210 52.05 18.00 44.82
C THR A 210 51.79 19.17 45.76
N ARG A 211 52.25 20.37 45.38
CA ARG A 211 51.87 21.61 46.07
C ARG A 211 50.49 22.03 45.58
N ARG A 212 49.45 21.82 46.39
CA ARG A 212 48.17 22.48 46.15
C ARG A 212 48.36 23.98 46.35
N ILE A 213 47.81 24.78 45.43
CA ILE A 213 47.78 26.25 45.53
C ILE A 213 46.39 26.70 45.96
N ILE A 214 45.33 25.97 45.59
CA ILE A 214 43.95 26.24 46.00
C ILE A 214 43.25 24.92 46.33
N HIS A 215 42.60 24.94 47.50
CA HIS A 215 41.50 24.09 47.94
C HIS A 215 41.75 22.58 48.18
N SER A 216 41.08 22.03 49.21
CA SER A 216 41.15 20.61 49.59
C SER A 216 39.84 19.94 49.98
N ASP A 217 38.80 20.67 50.43
CA ASP A 217 37.74 20.09 51.28
C ASP A 217 36.30 20.44 50.87
N GLU A 218 35.50 19.42 50.55
CA GLU A 218 34.03 19.37 50.48
C GLU A 218 33.24 20.65 50.12
N HIS A 219 32.78 20.73 48.88
CA HIS A 219 31.83 21.76 48.46
C HIS A 219 30.39 21.28 48.32
N ARG A 220 29.45 22.13 48.73
CA ARG A 220 28.06 22.09 48.25
C ARG A 220 27.91 23.07 47.09
N ALA A 221 27.36 22.60 45.98
CA ALA A 221 27.03 23.43 44.81
C ALA A 221 25.84 24.37 45.10
N GLY A 222 26.11 25.43 45.87
CA GLY A 222 25.09 26.28 46.48
C GLY A 222 24.31 25.54 47.58
N SER A 223 23.29 26.20 48.13
CA SER A 223 22.44 25.68 49.21
C SER A 223 21.42 24.60 48.76
N LYS A 224 21.69 23.86 47.68
CA LYS A 224 20.85 22.75 47.18
C LYS A 224 20.96 21.52 48.11
N PRO A 225 19.85 20.97 48.65
CA PRO A 225 19.83 19.61 49.18
C PRO A 225 19.49 18.63 48.05
N GLY A 226 20.43 17.72 47.71
CA GLY A 226 20.25 16.73 46.65
C GLY A 226 21.57 16.11 46.20
N THR A 227 21.49 15.13 45.29
CA THR A 227 22.64 14.59 44.56
C THR A 227 22.98 15.48 43.35
N LEU A 228 24.26 15.50 42.94
CA LEU A 228 24.73 16.12 41.69
C LEU A 228 24.89 15.07 40.56
N ALA A 229 24.45 13.84 40.81
CA ALA A 229 24.18 12.87 39.76
C ALA A 229 22.82 13.11 39.09
N TYR A 230 22.60 12.48 37.95
CA TYR A 230 21.35 12.46 37.18
C TYR A 230 20.92 13.79 36.54
N GLU A 231 21.53 14.93 36.86
CA GLU A 231 21.38 16.18 36.11
C GLU A 231 22.55 16.40 35.12
N TRP A 232 22.30 17.23 34.11
CA TRP A 232 23.38 17.86 33.36
C TRP A 232 23.84 19.10 34.13
N HIS A 233 25.11 19.15 34.50
CA HIS A 233 25.75 20.32 35.10
C HIS A 233 26.81 20.90 34.18
N THR A 234 26.98 22.22 34.22
CA THR A 234 28.13 22.90 33.61
C THR A 234 29.19 23.13 34.68
N TRP A 235 30.31 22.43 34.55
CA TRP A 235 31.47 22.52 35.42
C TRP A 235 32.49 23.45 34.78
N ALA A 236 33.00 24.45 35.50
CA ALA A 236 33.98 25.36 34.92
C ALA A 236 35.11 25.75 35.88
N VAL A 237 36.26 26.09 35.29
CA VAL A 237 37.37 26.78 35.94
C VAL A 237 37.68 28.06 35.19
N GLU A 238 37.88 29.17 35.90
CA GLU A 238 38.21 30.48 35.36
C GLU A 238 39.48 31.01 36.02
N TYR A 239 40.51 31.30 35.23
CA TYR A 239 41.71 32.02 35.64
C TYR A 239 41.66 33.42 35.04
N ASP A 240 41.59 34.46 35.88
CA ASP A 240 41.47 35.86 35.41
C ASP A 240 42.79 36.63 35.37
N GLY A 241 43.91 35.98 35.71
CA GLY A 241 45.25 36.56 35.84
C GLY A 241 45.65 36.88 37.28
N GLU A 242 44.70 36.96 38.21
CA GLU A 242 44.95 37.26 39.64
C GLU A 242 44.41 36.16 40.56
N THR A 243 43.29 35.55 40.18
CA THR A 243 42.57 34.50 40.91
C THR A 243 42.25 33.32 39.99
N VAL A 244 42.00 32.15 40.58
CA VAL A 244 41.25 31.08 39.90
C VAL A 244 40.01 30.73 40.70
N LYS A 245 38.91 30.51 39.98
CA LYS A 245 37.56 30.23 40.49
C LYS A 245 37.04 28.96 39.84
N TYR A 246 36.27 28.18 40.59
CA TYR A 246 35.55 27.01 40.07
C TYR A 246 34.04 27.26 40.14
N PHE A 247 33.27 26.64 39.23
CA PHE A 247 31.84 26.87 39.10
C PHE A 247 31.07 25.58 38.87
N VAL A 248 29.83 25.54 39.37
CA VAL A 248 28.78 24.58 38.97
C VAL A 248 27.56 25.39 38.55
N ASP A 249 27.05 25.16 37.34
CA ASP A 249 25.90 25.87 36.78
C ASP A 249 26.04 27.40 36.88
N ASP A 250 27.22 27.90 36.50
CA ASP A 250 27.67 29.30 36.59
C ASP A 250 27.68 29.94 37.99
N LYS A 251 27.44 29.15 39.04
CA LYS A 251 27.57 29.60 40.44
C LYS A 251 28.99 29.32 40.92
N PRO A 252 29.74 30.33 41.39
CA PRO A 252 31.08 30.11 41.88
C PRO A 252 31.04 29.29 43.16
N ILE A 253 31.96 28.34 43.24
CA ILE A 253 32.10 27.43 44.37
C ILE A 253 32.85 28.18 45.49
N THR A 254 32.34 28.11 46.72
CA THR A 254 32.93 28.82 47.87
C THR A 254 34.01 27.97 48.53
N ALA A 255 35.28 28.40 48.43
CA ALA A 255 36.41 27.73 49.04
C ALA A 255 36.35 27.80 50.59
N TYR A 256 36.58 26.66 51.25
CA TYR A 256 36.66 26.60 52.72
C TYR A 256 38.07 26.86 53.24
N HIS A 257 39.08 26.22 52.62
CA HIS A 257 40.48 26.36 53.02
C HIS A 257 41.36 26.74 51.81
N TYR A 258 42.20 27.76 52.00
CA TYR A 258 43.24 28.17 51.05
C TYR A 258 44.61 27.92 51.67
N HIS A 259 45.46 27.17 50.98
CA HIS A 259 46.82 26.89 51.43
C HIS A 259 47.74 26.69 50.24
N ALA A 260 49.02 26.99 50.46
CA ALA A 260 50.10 26.65 49.53
C ALA A 260 51.35 26.31 50.34
N SER A 261 51.79 25.04 50.25
CA SER A 261 52.81 24.42 51.14
C SER A 261 52.28 23.99 52.53
N PRO A 262 52.88 22.97 53.18
CA PRO A 262 52.12 22.00 54.00
C PRO A 262 51.99 22.33 55.50
N THR A 263 52.44 23.50 55.95
CA THR A 263 52.41 23.92 57.38
C THR A 263 51.61 25.18 57.64
N ASP A 264 51.05 25.81 56.61
CA ASP A 264 50.34 27.09 56.71
C ASP A 264 48.83 26.88 56.49
N SER A 265 48.21 26.18 57.44
CA SER A 265 46.75 26.01 57.52
C SER A 265 46.10 27.30 58.06
N LYS A 266 46.18 28.39 57.29
CA LYS A 266 45.40 29.59 57.56
C LYS A 266 43.94 29.30 57.25
N GLU A 267 43.09 29.34 58.27
CA GLU A 267 41.67 29.60 58.04
C GLU A 267 41.58 31.00 57.42
N ILE A 268 41.24 31.04 56.13
CA ILE A 268 40.83 32.27 55.44
C ILE A 268 39.30 32.30 55.50
N GLU A 269 38.74 33.50 55.62
CA GLU A 269 37.29 33.72 55.51
C GLU A 269 36.73 33.05 54.24
N ARG A 270 35.58 32.38 54.38
CA ARG A 270 34.93 31.61 53.30
C ARG A 270 34.62 32.53 52.11
N THR A 271 35.41 32.42 51.06
CA THR A 271 35.36 33.29 49.88
C THR A 271 35.29 32.47 48.59
N PRO A 272 34.60 32.95 47.53
CA PRO A 272 34.65 32.33 46.20
C PRO A 272 36.04 32.36 45.53
N ALA A 273 36.93 33.27 45.94
CA ALA A 273 38.27 33.43 45.36
C ALA A 273 39.23 34.13 46.33
N ALA A 274 40.52 33.82 46.22
CA ALA A 274 41.61 34.56 46.85
C ALA A 274 42.70 34.90 45.80
N PRO A 275 43.35 36.08 45.84
CA PRO A 275 44.46 36.40 44.95
C PRO A 275 45.62 35.42 45.12
N LEU A 276 46.09 34.84 44.02
CA LEU A 276 47.13 33.82 44.01
C LEU A 276 48.44 34.31 44.63
N THR A 277 48.73 35.61 44.54
CA THR A 277 49.90 36.27 45.15
C THR A 277 49.90 36.27 46.68
N LYS A 278 48.77 35.96 47.34
CA LYS A 278 48.72 35.69 48.79
C LYS A 278 49.14 34.26 49.16
N LEU A 279 49.21 33.36 48.17
CA LEU A 279 49.38 31.93 48.35
C LEU A 279 50.75 31.48 47.81
N ALA A 280 51.14 31.96 46.62
CA ALA A 280 52.36 31.58 45.92
C ALA A 280 53.14 32.81 45.43
N ASP A 281 54.45 32.65 45.24
CA ASP A 281 55.26 33.65 44.56
C ASP A 281 54.96 33.70 43.06
N ALA A 282 55.30 34.82 42.42
CA ALA A 282 55.03 35.05 41.00
C ALA A 282 55.71 34.03 40.06
N SER A 283 56.85 33.43 40.43
CA SER A 283 57.51 32.41 39.60
C SER A 283 56.72 31.10 39.62
N LEU A 284 56.22 30.69 40.78
CA LEU A 284 55.37 29.52 40.93
C LEU A 284 54.01 29.71 40.22
N ILE A 285 53.37 30.87 40.38
CA ILE A 285 52.11 31.19 39.68
C ILE A 285 52.31 31.10 38.17
N LYS A 286 53.32 31.81 37.63
CA LYS A 286 53.63 31.83 36.20
C LYS A 286 53.90 30.43 35.65
N LYS A 287 54.70 29.61 36.35
CA LYS A 287 54.97 28.22 35.94
C LYS A 287 53.69 27.37 35.93
N THR A 288 52.81 27.58 36.90
CA THR A 288 51.56 26.82 37.01
C THR A 288 50.59 27.18 35.88
N PHE A 289 50.34 28.47 35.63
CA PHE A 289 49.24 28.90 34.75
C PHE A 289 49.62 29.23 33.32
N ASP A 290 50.80 29.81 33.04
CA ASP A 290 51.17 30.28 31.69
C ASP A 290 51.36 29.14 30.68
N GLU A 291 51.73 27.95 31.16
CA GLU A 291 51.80 26.75 30.36
C GLU A 291 50.41 26.38 29.84
N GLY A 292 50.26 26.25 28.51
CA GLY A 292 48.96 25.91 27.93
C GLY A 292 48.41 24.57 28.44
N TRP A 293 47.09 24.41 28.45
CA TRP A 293 46.39 23.30 29.11
C TRP A 293 45.65 22.38 28.14
N ARG A 294 45.49 21.11 28.52
CA ARG A 294 44.64 20.11 27.86
C ARG A 294 43.69 19.46 28.85
N PHE A 295 42.53 18.99 28.39
CA PHE A 295 41.56 18.30 29.23
C PHE A 295 41.89 16.82 29.40
N ILE A 296 41.43 16.26 30.53
CA ILE A 296 41.35 14.84 30.82
C ILE A 296 39.98 14.56 31.43
N ILE A 297 39.32 13.51 30.94
CA ILE A 297 37.98 13.11 31.36
C ILE A 297 37.98 11.60 31.61
N ASN A 298 37.59 11.17 32.81
CA ASN A 298 37.53 9.75 33.18
C ASN A 298 36.48 9.47 34.27
N ASP A 299 36.10 8.19 34.40
CA ASP A 299 35.40 7.68 35.58
C ASP A 299 36.30 6.63 36.26
N TYR A 300 36.88 6.96 37.40
CA TYR A 300 37.77 6.09 38.17
C TYR A 300 36.95 5.21 39.13
N VAL A 301 37.46 4.02 39.47
CA VAL A 301 36.87 3.15 40.48
C VAL A 301 37.81 3.10 41.67
N GLU A 302 37.30 3.46 42.85
CA GLU A 302 38.09 3.57 44.06
C GLU A 302 38.60 2.23 44.58
N ALA A 303 39.80 2.27 45.14
CA ALA A 303 40.39 1.19 45.93
C ALA A 303 40.84 1.66 47.33
N ASP A 304 40.87 2.97 47.58
CA ASP A 304 41.21 3.52 48.90
C ASP A 304 40.01 3.40 49.85
N ALA A 305 40.24 2.80 51.03
CA ALA A 305 39.21 2.58 52.05
C ALA A 305 38.62 3.88 52.61
N ASP A 306 39.37 4.98 52.59
CA ASP A 306 38.88 6.29 53.02
C ASP A 306 37.86 6.83 52.02
N GLN A 307 38.04 6.56 50.73
CA GLN A 307 37.15 6.95 49.61
C GLN A 307 36.00 5.96 49.35
N LYS A 308 35.73 5.05 50.29
CA LYS A 308 34.58 4.11 50.30
C LYS A 308 34.43 3.33 48.97
N PRO A 309 35.36 2.40 48.70
CA PRO A 309 35.38 1.65 47.46
C PRO A 309 34.21 0.67 47.40
N ILE A 310 33.83 0.25 46.18
CA ILE A 310 32.74 -0.70 45.99
C ILE A 310 33.12 -2.07 46.58
N SER A 311 32.29 -2.62 47.45
CA SER A 311 32.52 -3.98 47.94
C SER A 311 32.39 -5.00 46.80
N PRO A 312 33.32 -5.96 46.66
CA PRO A 312 33.17 -7.07 45.72
C PRO A 312 31.90 -7.91 45.95
N SER A 313 31.34 -7.88 47.17
CA SER A 313 30.09 -8.57 47.55
C SER A 313 28.81 -7.88 47.08
N ASP A 314 28.89 -6.61 46.66
CA ASP A 314 27.71 -5.82 46.34
C ASP A 314 27.43 -5.87 44.83
N SER A 315 26.17 -5.69 44.42
CA SER A 315 25.85 -5.46 43.02
C SER A 315 26.48 -4.16 42.52
N PHE A 316 27.00 -4.16 41.30
CA PHE A 316 27.50 -2.99 40.59
C PHE A 316 26.78 -2.87 39.24
N PRO A 317 25.59 -2.23 39.20
CA PRO A 317 24.93 -1.90 37.94
C PRO A 317 25.85 -1.02 37.08
N LYS A 318 25.74 -1.12 35.74
CA LYS A 318 26.52 -0.27 34.82
C LYS A 318 26.34 1.21 35.17
N GLN A 319 27.45 1.92 35.36
CA GLN A 319 27.47 3.38 35.47
C GLN A 319 27.82 4.00 34.10
N THR A 320 27.28 5.19 33.81
CA THR A 320 27.75 6.02 32.70
C THR A 320 27.95 7.47 33.08
N MET A 321 28.91 8.11 32.45
CA MET A 321 29.08 9.56 32.42
C MET A 321 28.88 10.02 30.96
N LEU A 322 28.06 11.04 30.77
CA LEU A 322 27.85 11.68 29.47
C LEU A 322 28.50 13.07 29.47
N ILE A 323 29.10 13.46 28.35
CA ILE A 323 29.67 14.79 28.14
C ILE A 323 29.06 15.34 26.85
N ASP A 324 28.47 16.53 26.95
CA ASP A 324 27.81 17.23 25.83
C ASP A 324 28.80 18.12 25.09
N TYR A 325 29.52 18.97 25.83
CA TYR A 325 30.58 19.78 25.24
C TYR A 325 31.73 20.02 26.22
N VAL A 326 32.87 20.43 25.64
CA VAL A 326 34.00 21.05 26.32
C VAL A 326 34.32 22.36 25.59
N ARG A 327 34.43 23.48 26.30
CA ARG A 327 34.66 24.80 25.69
C ARG A 327 35.74 25.58 26.42
N VAL A 328 36.48 26.38 25.67
CA VAL A 328 37.54 27.27 26.15
C VAL A 328 37.26 28.68 25.66
N PHE A 329 37.27 29.62 26.59
CA PHE A 329 37.05 31.04 26.37
C PHE A 329 38.29 31.83 26.78
N GLN A 330 38.55 32.94 26.09
CA GLN A 330 39.55 33.95 26.51
C GLN A 330 38.95 35.36 26.44
N LYS A 331 39.45 36.28 27.26
CA LYS A 331 39.00 37.69 27.23
C LYS A 331 39.50 38.40 25.97
N GLY A 332 38.61 39.16 25.31
CA GLY A 332 38.92 39.95 24.13
C GLY A 332 39.14 39.16 22.83
N ALA A 333 38.88 37.85 22.83
CA ALA A 333 39.07 36.97 21.67
C ALA A 333 37.80 36.17 21.35
N GLY A 334 37.49 36.00 20.05
CA GLY A 334 36.35 35.22 19.58
C GLY A 334 34.99 35.93 19.69
N THR A 335 33.94 35.24 19.24
CA THR A 335 32.55 35.64 19.45
C THR A 335 31.97 34.89 20.64
N GLN A 336 31.04 35.52 21.37
CA GLN A 336 30.17 34.80 22.29
C GLN A 336 29.33 33.79 21.48
N PRO A 337 29.29 32.50 21.87
CA PRO A 337 28.32 31.56 21.32
C PRO A 337 26.91 31.99 21.75
N ALA A 338 25.88 31.52 21.04
CA ALA A 338 24.53 31.58 21.61
C ALA A 338 24.52 30.82 22.93
N GLU A 339 23.89 31.39 23.97
CA GLU A 339 23.63 30.66 25.22
C GLU A 339 23.00 29.31 24.87
N THR A 340 23.66 28.23 25.28
CA THR A 340 23.15 26.89 24.97
C THR A 340 21.85 26.71 25.76
N PRO A 341 20.70 26.45 25.11
CA PRO A 341 19.44 26.37 25.82
C PRO A 341 19.54 25.32 26.93
N VAL A 342 19.37 25.77 28.18
CA VAL A 342 19.21 24.85 29.32
C VAL A 342 18.11 23.86 28.92
N PRO A 343 18.34 22.53 28.98
CA PRO A 343 17.32 21.57 28.60
C PRO A 343 16.04 21.88 29.36
N LYS A 344 14.89 21.89 28.66
CA LYS A 344 13.60 22.30 29.20
C LYS A 344 13.42 21.76 30.62
N THR A 345 13.63 22.61 31.62
CA THR A 345 13.29 22.29 32.98
C THR A 345 11.78 22.11 33.04
N GLY A 346 11.32 21.13 33.81
CA GLY A 346 9.90 20.93 34.04
C GLY A 346 9.21 22.16 34.64
N ALA A 347 7.91 22.06 34.87
CA ALA A 347 7.15 23.10 35.54
C ALA A 347 7.82 23.53 36.86
N ALA A 348 7.64 24.78 37.26
CA ALA A 348 8.11 25.25 38.56
C ALA A 348 7.26 24.61 39.67
N TRP A 349 7.90 23.90 40.60
CA TRP A 349 7.25 23.33 41.78
C TRP A 349 7.43 24.23 43.00
N SER A 350 6.34 24.52 43.69
CA SER A 350 6.34 25.22 44.97
C SER A 350 6.36 24.19 46.11
N LYS A 351 7.44 24.19 46.91
CA LYS A 351 7.45 23.53 48.22
C LYS A 351 6.42 24.21 49.12
N ARG A 352 5.60 23.43 49.83
CA ARG A 352 4.57 23.93 50.74
C ARG A 352 5.02 23.76 52.18
N ASP A 353 5.78 24.72 52.71
CA ASP A 353 6.30 24.63 54.08
C ASP A 353 5.20 24.53 55.16
N ALA A 354 4.00 25.05 54.89
CA ALA A 354 2.80 24.87 55.72
C ALA A 354 2.37 23.39 55.89
N SER A 355 2.78 22.49 54.99
CA SER A 355 2.59 21.04 55.16
C SER A 355 3.56 20.43 56.19
N GLY A 356 4.63 21.12 56.57
CA GLY A 356 5.68 20.62 57.47
C GLY A 356 6.45 19.41 56.91
N SER A 357 7.50 19.00 57.61
CA SER A 357 8.21 17.76 57.29
C SER A 357 7.56 16.57 58.01
N ARG A 358 7.08 15.57 57.25
CA ARG A 358 6.42 14.37 57.79
C ARG A 358 6.78 13.15 56.95
N ASN A 359 6.54 11.96 57.49
CA ASN A 359 6.63 10.69 56.74
C ASN A 359 5.37 10.52 55.87
N TRP A 360 5.14 11.41 54.91
CA TRP A 360 4.01 11.32 54.00
C TRP A 360 4.05 10.00 53.23
N SER A 361 2.93 9.28 53.23
CA SER A 361 2.77 7.97 52.59
C SER A 361 1.78 8.01 51.43
N SER A 362 0.78 8.88 51.47
CA SER A 362 -0.24 8.98 50.43
C SER A 362 -0.83 10.39 50.32
N ILE A 363 -1.26 10.75 49.11
CA ILE A 363 -1.98 11.99 48.80
C ILE A 363 -3.04 11.71 47.72
N ALA A 364 -4.22 12.32 47.87
CA ALA A 364 -5.31 12.27 46.89
C ALA A 364 -6.01 13.65 46.84
N GLY A 365 -6.88 13.88 45.85
CA GLY A 365 -7.53 15.18 45.68
C GLY A 365 -8.83 15.13 44.88
N SER A 366 -9.51 16.28 44.84
CA SER A 366 -10.68 16.52 43.99
C SER A 366 -10.29 16.68 42.50
N THR A 367 -11.26 16.47 41.62
CA THR A 367 -11.14 16.57 40.16
C THR A 367 -10.63 17.94 39.69
N ASP A 368 -10.96 19.02 40.40
CA ASP A 368 -10.49 20.38 40.14
C ASP A 368 -9.16 20.74 40.83
N GLY A 369 -8.60 19.80 41.61
CA GLY A 369 -7.41 19.97 42.45
C GLY A 369 -7.53 21.07 43.52
N SER A 370 -8.73 21.52 43.91
CA SER A 370 -8.90 22.52 44.97
C SER A 370 -8.83 21.92 46.37
N LYS A 371 -9.34 20.70 46.57
CA LYS A 371 -9.23 19.94 47.82
C LYS A 371 -8.18 18.86 47.69
N LEU A 372 -7.38 18.67 48.74
CA LEU A 372 -6.42 17.59 48.87
C LEU A 372 -6.57 16.91 50.23
N VAL A 373 -6.30 15.60 50.27
CA VAL A 373 -6.10 14.83 51.51
C VAL A 373 -4.72 14.19 51.45
N ALA A 374 -3.97 14.27 52.54
CA ALA A 374 -2.65 13.65 52.68
C ALA A 374 -2.56 12.88 54.00
N ALA A 375 -1.88 11.74 53.96
CA ALA A 375 -1.71 10.83 55.08
C ALA A 375 -0.22 10.59 55.38
N ALA A 376 0.12 10.51 56.66
CA ALA A 376 1.48 10.30 57.14
C ALA A 376 1.60 9.01 57.94
N TRP A 377 2.69 8.28 57.71
CA TRP A 377 3.09 7.14 58.51
C TRP A 377 3.54 7.59 59.92
N GLY A 378 3.01 6.95 60.96
CA GLY A 378 3.26 7.34 62.36
C GLY A 378 2.64 8.69 62.73
N GLY A 379 1.51 9.07 62.12
CA GLY A 379 0.89 10.39 62.33
C GLY A 379 -0.58 10.46 61.92
N LYS A 380 -1.06 11.65 61.57
CA LYS A 380 -2.48 11.95 61.28
C LYS A 380 -2.74 12.23 59.80
N ILE A 381 -4.03 12.16 59.43
CA ILE A 381 -4.53 12.65 58.14
C ILE A 381 -4.64 14.18 58.18
N HIS A 382 -4.30 14.83 57.07
CA HIS A 382 -4.39 16.26 56.86
C HIS A 382 -5.19 16.57 55.60
N THR A 383 -5.86 17.72 55.54
CA THR A 383 -6.61 18.16 54.36
C THR A 383 -6.32 19.61 54.01
N SER A 384 -6.32 19.93 52.72
CA SER A 384 -6.31 21.29 52.18
C SER A 384 -7.61 21.55 51.42
N SER A 385 -8.06 22.81 51.40
CA SER A 385 -9.17 23.31 50.57
C SER A 385 -8.74 24.42 49.61
N ASP A 386 -7.44 24.58 49.40
CA ASP A 386 -6.81 25.66 48.62
C ASP A 386 -5.62 25.15 47.77
N ALA A 387 -5.79 23.97 47.17
CA ALA A 387 -4.81 23.30 46.31
C ALA A 387 -3.43 23.06 46.98
N GLY A 388 -3.43 22.81 48.28
CA GLY A 388 -2.24 22.50 49.07
C GLY A 388 -1.47 23.72 49.58
N ALA A 389 -2.00 24.93 49.44
CA ALA A 389 -1.36 26.13 49.97
C ALA A 389 -1.36 26.14 51.52
N ASN A 390 -2.47 25.77 52.15
CA ASN A 390 -2.60 25.57 53.60
C ASN A 390 -3.12 24.16 53.91
N TRP A 391 -2.79 23.67 55.11
CA TRP A 391 -3.14 22.31 55.56
C TRP A 391 -3.77 22.33 56.95
N THR A 392 -4.88 21.61 57.12
CA THR A 392 -5.56 21.39 58.40
C THR A 392 -5.36 19.94 58.84
N GLU A 393 -4.77 19.74 60.02
CA GLU A 393 -4.68 18.42 60.65
C GLU A 393 -6.08 17.94 61.09
N ARG A 394 -6.38 16.65 60.92
CA ARG A 394 -7.68 16.05 61.26
C ARG A 394 -7.54 15.09 62.46
N PRO A 395 -7.60 15.60 63.71
CA PRO A 395 -7.33 14.79 64.90
C PRO A 395 -8.33 13.66 65.12
N GLY A 396 -9.58 13.81 64.66
CA GLY A 396 -10.62 12.77 64.75
C GLY A 396 -10.31 11.49 63.98
N ALA A 397 -9.35 11.51 63.05
CA ALA A 397 -8.83 10.29 62.44
C ALA A 397 -7.97 9.47 63.43
N GLY A 398 -7.17 10.13 64.29
CA GLY A 398 -6.19 9.50 65.18
C GLY A 398 -4.83 9.20 64.54
N ASP A 399 -3.82 8.91 65.37
CA ASP A 399 -2.46 8.56 64.94
C ASP A 399 -2.34 7.11 64.50
N ARG A 400 -1.87 6.86 63.27
CA ARG A 400 -1.59 5.52 62.73
C ARG A 400 -0.43 5.53 61.72
N ASN A 401 0.02 4.34 61.37
CA ASN A 401 0.79 4.08 60.15
C ASN A 401 -0.15 4.12 58.94
N TRP A 402 -0.67 5.30 58.59
CA TRP A 402 -1.52 5.45 57.42
C TRP A 402 -0.73 5.13 56.15
N LEU A 403 -1.37 4.40 55.22
CA LEU A 403 -0.73 3.88 54.01
C LEU A 403 -1.30 4.45 52.73
N ALA A 404 -2.63 4.55 52.62
CA ALA A 404 -3.29 5.00 51.41
C ALA A 404 -4.54 5.84 51.72
N VAL A 405 -4.79 6.88 50.92
CA VAL A 405 -6.04 7.66 50.93
C VAL A 405 -6.66 7.74 49.54
N ALA A 406 -7.98 7.79 49.48
CA ALA A 406 -8.76 8.05 48.27
C ALA A 406 -9.78 9.17 48.50
N SER A 407 -10.19 9.83 47.41
CA SER A 407 -11.09 10.98 47.40
C SER A 407 -12.13 10.82 46.29
N SER A 408 -13.35 11.31 46.52
CA SER A 408 -14.32 11.60 45.46
C SER A 408 -13.88 12.83 44.63
N ALA A 409 -14.51 12.99 43.46
CA ALA A 409 -14.29 14.10 42.53
C ALA A 409 -14.55 15.48 43.14
N ASP A 410 -15.51 15.58 44.06
CA ASP A 410 -15.85 16.81 44.80
C ASP A 410 -15.04 17.00 46.09
N GLY A 411 -14.17 16.03 46.44
CA GLY A 411 -13.37 16.00 47.67
C GLY A 411 -14.17 15.92 48.98
N ASN A 412 -15.47 15.57 48.93
CA ASN A 412 -16.30 15.47 50.14
C ASN A 412 -16.30 14.07 50.76
N LYS A 413 -16.23 13.01 49.94
CA LYS A 413 -16.09 11.63 50.43
C LYS A 413 -14.63 11.21 50.39
N LEU A 414 -14.10 10.81 51.53
CA LEU A 414 -12.71 10.36 51.67
C LEU A 414 -12.67 8.95 52.27
N ALA A 415 -11.67 8.15 51.89
CA ALA A 415 -11.39 6.85 52.50
C ALA A 415 -9.90 6.71 52.82
N ALA A 416 -9.55 6.00 53.90
CA ALA A 416 -8.17 5.86 54.38
C ALA A 416 -7.88 4.45 54.93
N LEU A 417 -6.70 3.93 54.57
CA LEU A 417 -6.13 2.65 55.04
C LEU A 417 -4.89 2.88 55.89
N TYR A 418 -4.64 1.95 56.81
CA TYR A 418 -3.44 1.93 57.66
C TYR A 418 -2.86 0.51 57.74
N ASP A 419 -1.58 0.42 58.11
CA ASP A 419 -0.82 -0.83 58.21
C ASP A 419 -1.41 -1.81 59.24
N TRP A 420 -1.42 -3.11 58.90
CA TRP A 420 -1.98 -4.23 59.69
C TRP A 420 -3.31 -3.91 60.40
N GLY A 421 -4.35 -3.61 59.62
CA GLY A 421 -5.63 -3.10 60.11
C GLY A 421 -6.85 -3.94 59.74
N GLY A 422 -7.85 -3.96 60.64
CA GLY A 422 -9.19 -4.51 60.41
C GLY A 422 -10.27 -3.45 60.15
N TYR A 423 -9.88 -2.19 59.94
CA TYR A 423 -10.80 -1.08 59.69
C TYR A 423 -10.36 -0.23 58.50
N ILE A 424 -11.34 0.19 57.70
CA ILE A 424 -11.18 1.23 56.69
C ILE A 424 -11.88 2.48 57.22
N PHE A 425 -11.21 3.62 57.23
CA PHE A 425 -11.79 4.86 57.75
C PHE A 425 -12.46 5.62 56.60
N THR A 426 -13.72 6.05 56.77
CA THR A 426 -14.42 6.87 55.77
C THR A 426 -14.96 8.18 56.36
N SER A 427 -14.97 9.22 55.53
CA SER A 427 -15.53 10.54 55.82
C SER A 427 -16.48 10.94 54.69
N SER A 428 -17.54 11.70 55.01
CA SER A 428 -18.50 12.26 54.06
C SER A 428 -18.54 13.79 54.08
N ASP A 429 -17.61 14.43 54.78
CA ASP A 429 -17.54 15.87 55.06
C ASP A 429 -16.13 16.44 54.88
N ALA A 430 -15.44 16.00 53.84
CA ALA A 430 -14.08 16.42 53.47
C ALA A 430 -13.05 16.23 54.62
N GLY A 431 -13.19 15.14 55.37
CA GLY A 431 -12.27 14.73 56.43
C GLY A 431 -12.47 15.44 57.76
N ALA A 432 -13.56 16.20 57.95
CA ALA A 432 -13.85 16.82 59.24
C ALA A 432 -14.22 15.78 60.31
N ASN A 433 -15.03 14.78 59.96
CA ASN A 433 -15.34 13.62 60.79
C ASN A 433 -14.99 12.32 60.07
N TRP A 434 -14.54 11.31 60.83
CA TRP A 434 -14.14 9.99 60.32
C TRP A 434 -14.88 8.88 61.05
N THR A 435 -15.38 7.89 60.30
CA THR A 435 -16.02 6.68 60.81
C THR A 435 -15.15 5.47 60.51
N ALA A 436 -14.86 4.65 61.52
CA ALA A 436 -14.21 3.36 61.31
C ALA A 436 -15.23 2.34 60.75
N ARG A 437 -14.91 1.72 59.62
CA ARG A 437 -15.73 0.70 58.94
C ARG A 437 -15.02 -0.64 59.06
N GLY A 438 -15.63 -1.59 59.76
CA GLY A 438 -15.02 -2.90 60.01
C GLY A 438 -14.94 -3.73 58.74
N VAL A 439 -13.78 -4.34 58.50
CA VAL A 439 -13.58 -5.40 57.51
C VAL A 439 -13.15 -6.66 58.28
N PRO A 440 -13.78 -7.83 58.08
CA PRO A 440 -13.44 -9.03 58.83
C PRO A 440 -11.98 -9.45 58.65
N GLY A 441 -11.23 -9.55 59.75
CA GLY A 441 -9.82 -9.94 59.75
C GLY A 441 -8.86 -8.78 60.04
N SER A 442 -7.57 -9.01 59.82
CA SER A 442 -6.52 -7.99 59.85
C SER A 442 -5.67 -8.14 58.60
N HIS A 443 -5.55 -7.05 57.83
CA HIS A 443 -4.95 -7.07 56.50
C HIS A 443 -3.75 -6.13 56.42
N ASN A 444 -2.71 -6.56 55.71
CA ASN A 444 -1.57 -5.74 55.33
C ASN A 444 -1.96 -4.89 54.11
N TRP A 445 -2.82 -3.90 54.34
CA TRP A 445 -3.36 -2.99 53.31
C TRP A 445 -2.25 -2.32 52.50
N THR A 446 -2.46 -2.11 51.20
CA THR A 446 -1.48 -1.44 50.33
C THR A 446 -2.06 -0.26 49.56
N ALA A 447 -3.28 -0.37 49.02
CA ALA A 447 -3.90 0.72 48.27
C ALA A 447 -5.43 0.72 48.35
N ILE A 448 -6.01 1.91 48.18
CA ILE A 448 -7.45 2.15 48.04
C ILE A 448 -7.70 3.11 46.87
N ALA A 449 -8.76 2.86 46.10
CA ALA A 449 -9.23 3.75 45.04
C ALA A 449 -10.75 3.95 45.12
N SER A 450 -11.23 5.04 44.51
CA SER A 450 -12.60 5.51 44.57
C SER A 450 -13.16 5.80 43.18
N SER A 451 -14.47 5.63 42.98
CA SER A 451 -15.21 6.28 41.90
C SER A 451 -15.30 7.80 42.13
N ALA A 452 -15.65 8.54 41.08
CA ALA A 452 -15.80 9.99 41.13
C ALA A 452 -16.93 10.44 42.09
N ASP A 453 -18.02 9.69 42.18
CA ASP A 453 -19.11 9.94 43.14
C ASP A 453 -18.79 9.50 44.58
N GLY A 454 -17.67 8.80 44.78
CA GLY A 454 -17.22 8.22 46.05
C GLY A 454 -18.13 7.14 46.64
N ASN A 455 -19.09 6.61 45.87
CA ASN A 455 -19.95 5.51 46.34
C ASN A 455 -19.29 4.15 46.14
N ARG A 456 -18.45 3.98 45.11
CA ARG A 456 -17.71 2.74 44.89
C ARG A 456 -16.27 2.88 45.35
N LEU A 457 -15.82 1.93 46.14
CA LEU A 457 -14.44 1.85 46.64
C LEU A 457 -13.88 0.47 46.34
N VAL A 458 -12.57 0.41 46.07
CA VAL A 458 -11.80 -0.84 46.01
C VAL A 458 -10.56 -0.71 46.89
N ALA A 459 -10.32 -1.72 47.72
CA ALA A 459 -9.16 -1.80 48.60
C ALA A 459 -8.43 -3.13 48.39
N VAL A 460 -7.09 -3.07 48.47
CA VAL A 460 -6.20 -4.23 48.26
C VAL A 460 -5.13 -4.30 49.33
N ALA A 461 -4.64 -5.51 49.60
CA ALA A 461 -3.69 -5.83 50.66
C ALA A 461 -2.73 -6.94 50.22
N LYS A 462 -1.54 -7.03 50.84
CA LYS A 462 -0.60 -8.14 50.60
C LYS A 462 -1.14 -9.45 51.16
N ASP A 463 -0.84 -10.52 50.43
CA ASP A 463 -1.20 -11.91 50.75
C ASP A 463 -2.70 -12.11 51.04
N SER A 464 -3.54 -11.31 50.36
CA SER A 464 -4.99 -11.24 50.58
C SER A 464 -5.76 -11.06 49.26
N THR A 465 -7.09 -11.09 49.33
CA THR A 465 -8.01 -10.83 48.23
C THR A 465 -8.26 -9.33 48.03
N VAL A 466 -8.91 -8.98 46.92
CA VAL A 466 -9.48 -7.64 46.70
C VAL A 466 -10.79 -7.49 47.49
N PHE A 467 -11.05 -6.30 48.04
CA PHE A 467 -12.32 -5.92 48.68
C PHE A 467 -12.97 -4.78 47.92
N THR A 468 -14.29 -4.82 47.70
CA THR A 468 -15.05 -3.68 47.11
C THR A 468 -16.28 -3.29 47.92
N SER A 469 -16.64 -2.02 47.84
CA SER A 469 -17.82 -1.40 48.42
C SER A 469 -18.64 -0.72 47.32
N SER A 470 -19.96 -0.65 47.47
CA SER A 470 -20.86 0.12 46.58
C SER A 470 -21.68 1.21 47.31
N ASP A 471 -21.39 1.47 48.58
CA ASP A 471 -22.15 2.37 49.46
C ASP A 471 -21.24 3.33 50.29
N ALA A 472 -20.18 3.83 49.65
CA ALA A 472 -19.17 4.73 50.25
C ALA A 472 -18.44 4.12 51.47
N GLY A 473 -18.24 2.80 51.45
CA GLY A 473 -17.52 2.03 52.45
C GLY A 473 -18.34 1.68 53.68
N ALA A 474 -19.66 1.84 53.65
CA ALA A 474 -20.52 1.42 54.76
C ALA A 474 -20.54 -0.11 54.90
N ASN A 475 -20.52 -0.85 53.79
CA ASN A 475 -20.37 -2.30 53.74
C ASN A 475 -19.28 -2.72 52.73
N TRP A 476 -18.50 -3.73 53.08
CA TRP A 476 -17.41 -4.26 52.24
C TRP A 476 -17.66 -5.71 51.84
N THR A 477 -17.40 -6.03 50.58
CA THR A 477 -17.54 -7.37 49.99
C THR A 477 -16.15 -7.89 49.60
N GLU A 478 -15.77 -9.04 50.16
CA GLU A 478 -14.56 -9.78 49.76
C GLU A 478 -14.75 -10.39 48.36
N ARG A 479 -13.77 -10.22 47.48
CA ARG A 479 -13.79 -10.72 46.09
C ARG A 479 -12.86 -11.91 45.94
N ALA A 480 -13.30 -13.07 46.43
CA ALA A 480 -12.55 -14.33 46.34
C ALA A 480 -12.09 -14.69 44.91
N SER A 481 -12.82 -14.24 43.88
CA SER A 481 -12.46 -14.38 42.45
C SER A 481 -11.13 -13.72 42.05
N SER A 482 -10.62 -12.78 42.84
CA SER A 482 -9.29 -12.18 42.63
C SER A 482 -8.12 -13.12 43.00
N GLY A 483 -8.37 -14.07 43.91
CA GLY A 483 -7.36 -14.87 44.59
C GLY A 483 -6.55 -14.09 45.63
N SER A 484 -5.91 -14.80 46.56
CA SER A 484 -4.93 -14.20 47.48
C SER A 484 -3.61 -13.92 46.74
N ARG A 485 -3.14 -12.67 46.79
CA ARG A 485 -1.90 -12.21 46.12
C ARG A 485 -1.23 -11.09 46.91
N LYS A 486 0.03 -10.81 46.58
CA LYS A 486 0.76 -9.62 47.04
C LYS A 486 0.32 -8.37 46.28
N TRP A 487 -0.94 -7.97 46.42
CA TRP A 487 -1.44 -6.75 45.75
C TRP A 487 -0.65 -5.53 46.21
N SER A 488 -0.14 -4.74 45.26
CA SER A 488 0.71 -3.58 45.54
C SER A 488 0.01 -2.24 45.32
N ALA A 489 -0.83 -2.13 44.29
CA ALA A 489 -1.61 -0.93 44.01
C ALA A 489 -2.94 -1.26 43.30
N VAL A 490 -3.88 -0.32 43.34
CA VAL A 490 -5.18 -0.41 42.66
C VAL A 490 -5.65 0.96 42.18
N ALA A 491 -6.33 1.02 41.04
CA ALA A 491 -6.99 2.21 40.51
C ALA A 491 -8.36 1.87 39.92
N SER A 492 -9.20 2.90 39.77
CA SER A 492 -10.60 2.82 39.33
C SER A 492 -10.88 3.81 38.19
N SER A 493 -11.79 3.47 37.29
CA SER A 493 -12.48 4.44 36.44
C SER A 493 -13.39 5.35 37.26
N ALA A 494 -13.80 6.49 36.69
CA ALA A 494 -14.66 7.48 37.34
C ALA A 494 -16.05 6.92 37.72
N ASP A 495 -16.59 5.98 36.92
CA ASP A 495 -17.85 5.28 37.19
C ASP A 495 -17.70 4.07 38.14
N GLY A 496 -16.46 3.69 38.50
CA GLY A 496 -16.16 2.50 39.29
C GLY A 496 -16.62 1.18 38.68
N ASN A 497 -16.78 1.10 37.34
CA ASN A 497 -17.04 -0.17 36.64
C ASN A 497 -15.74 -0.88 36.23
N LYS A 498 -14.70 -0.14 35.81
CA LYS A 498 -13.40 -0.70 35.45
C LYS A 498 -12.40 -0.49 36.57
N LEU A 499 -11.73 -1.57 36.96
CA LEU A 499 -10.68 -1.54 37.99
C LEU A 499 -9.40 -2.16 37.42
N VAL A 500 -8.24 -1.67 37.88
CA VAL A 500 -6.93 -2.27 37.61
C VAL A 500 -6.17 -2.44 38.92
N ALA A 501 -5.52 -3.57 39.11
CA ALA A 501 -4.70 -3.86 40.28
C ALA A 501 -3.36 -4.49 39.86
N THR A 502 -2.29 -4.21 40.61
CA THR A 502 -0.95 -4.73 40.37
C THR A 502 -0.51 -5.69 41.48
N VAL A 503 0.34 -6.65 41.14
CA VAL A 503 0.89 -7.63 42.09
C VAL A 503 2.41 -7.45 42.21
N GLU A 504 2.94 -7.36 43.44
CA GLU A 504 4.37 -7.37 43.70
C GLU A 504 4.99 -8.70 43.23
N ASP A 505 6.03 -8.61 42.41
CA ASP A 505 6.69 -9.74 41.72
C ASP A 505 5.73 -10.54 40.81
N GLY A 506 4.62 -9.93 40.38
CA GLY A 506 3.56 -10.53 39.58
C GLY A 506 3.09 -9.67 38.41
N THR A 507 1.91 -10.00 37.88
CA THR A 507 1.29 -9.38 36.70
C THR A 507 0.27 -8.30 37.06
N VAL A 508 -0.23 -7.59 36.06
CA VAL A 508 -1.39 -6.69 36.19
C VAL A 508 -2.69 -7.50 36.07
N PHE A 509 -3.72 -7.13 36.83
CA PHE A 509 -5.08 -7.66 36.73
C PHE A 509 -6.08 -6.53 36.46
N THR A 510 -7.15 -6.83 35.73
CA THR A 510 -8.22 -5.87 35.45
C THR A 510 -9.60 -6.49 35.65
N SER A 511 -10.55 -5.68 36.12
CA SER A 511 -11.99 -5.98 36.14
C SER A 511 -12.75 -4.97 35.27
N SER A 512 -13.86 -5.39 34.68
CA SER A 512 -14.81 -4.54 33.94
C SER A 512 -16.23 -4.55 34.55
N ASP A 513 -16.36 -5.10 35.76
CA ASP A 513 -17.63 -5.37 36.45
C ASP A 513 -17.55 -5.01 37.95
N ALA A 514 -16.89 -3.88 38.26
CA ALA A 514 -16.73 -3.34 39.61
C ALA A 514 -16.05 -4.31 40.61
N GLY A 515 -15.15 -5.15 40.10
CA GLY A 515 -14.36 -6.11 40.88
C GLY A 515 -15.06 -7.43 41.16
N ALA A 516 -16.21 -7.72 40.53
CA ALA A 516 -16.87 -9.03 40.67
C ALA A 516 -16.03 -10.16 40.05
N ASN A 517 -15.42 -9.92 38.88
CA ASN A 517 -14.47 -10.82 38.23
C ASN A 517 -13.17 -10.09 37.88
N TRP A 518 -12.05 -10.83 37.94
CA TRP A 518 -10.71 -10.31 37.66
C TRP A 518 -10.04 -11.14 36.57
N THR A 519 -9.46 -10.45 35.58
CA THR A 519 -8.73 -11.03 34.46
C THR A 519 -7.25 -10.72 34.56
N GLU A 520 -6.40 -11.74 34.52
CA GLU A 520 -4.94 -11.56 34.46
C GLU A 520 -4.49 -11.01 33.11
N ARG A 521 -3.55 -10.05 33.12
CA ARG A 521 -2.96 -9.43 31.93
C ARG A 521 -1.49 -9.82 31.81
N ALA A 522 -1.25 -11.09 31.45
CA ALA A 522 0.11 -11.66 31.32
C ALA A 522 1.05 -10.84 30.41
N SER A 523 0.52 -10.07 29.46
CA SER A 523 1.25 -9.13 28.60
C SER A 523 1.98 -8.00 29.35
N SER A 524 1.67 -7.76 30.62
CA SER A 524 2.43 -6.82 31.47
C SER A 524 3.83 -7.35 31.83
N GLY A 525 3.99 -8.68 31.86
CA GLY A 525 5.11 -9.37 32.49
C GLY A 525 5.02 -9.39 34.03
N SER A 526 5.81 -10.29 34.65
CA SER A 526 6.05 -10.30 36.10
C SER A 526 7.06 -9.20 36.45
N ARG A 527 6.71 -8.32 37.39
CA ARG A 527 7.55 -7.21 37.84
C ARG A 527 7.26 -6.86 39.30
N LYS A 528 8.19 -6.16 39.94
CA LYS A 528 7.96 -5.50 41.23
C LYS A 528 7.10 -4.23 41.07
N TRP A 529 5.86 -4.40 40.61
CA TRP A 529 4.92 -3.30 40.40
C TRP A 529 4.68 -2.53 41.70
N SER A 530 4.76 -1.20 41.63
CA SER A 530 4.64 -0.30 42.80
C SER A 530 3.42 0.60 42.75
N ALA A 531 3.02 1.09 41.56
CA ALA A 531 1.84 1.93 41.41
C ALA A 531 1.11 1.69 40.08
N VAL A 532 -0.17 2.05 40.05
CA VAL A 532 -1.01 2.07 38.85
C VAL A 532 -2.02 3.22 38.95
N ALA A 533 -2.34 3.83 37.80
CA ALA A 533 -3.39 4.85 37.67
C ALA A 533 -4.19 4.64 36.37
N SER A 534 -5.41 5.18 36.34
CA SER A 534 -6.41 4.97 35.30
C SER A 534 -7.01 6.30 34.83
N SER A 535 -7.26 6.44 33.53
CA SER A 535 -8.13 7.49 32.99
C SER A 535 -9.57 7.34 33.51
N ALA A 536 -10.38 8.40 33.40
CA ALA A 536 -11.76 8.42 33.88
C ALA A 536 -12.65 7.36 33.20
N ASP A 537 -12.41 7.07 31.92
CA ASP A 537 -13.10 6.03 31.14
C ASP A 537 -12.51 4.62 31.31
N GLY A 538 -11.42 4.48 32.07
CA GLY A 538 -10.65 3.25 32.28
C GLY A 538 -9.97 2.66 31.04
N ASN A 539 -9.95 3.37 29.90
CA ASN A 539 -9.34 2.85 28.67
C ASN A 539 -7.82 3.03 28.64
N LYS A 540 -7.29 4.10 29.24
CA LYS A 540 -5.86 4.38 29.33
C LYS A 540 -5.36 4.16 30.74
N LEU A 541 -4.28 3.38 30.87
CA LEU A 541 -3.68 3.04 32.16
C LEU A 541 -2.19 3.36 32.14
N VAL A 542 -1.64 3.71 33.29
CA VAL A 542 -0.19 3.80 33.52
C VAL A 542 0.18 3.03 34.77
N ALA A 543 1.29 2.28 34.72
CA ALA A 543 1.81 1.52 35.84
C ALA A 543 3.34 1.68 35.95
N THR A 544 3.87 1.53 37.15
CA THR A 544 5.32 1.67 37.43
C THR A 544 5.82 0.51 38.28
N ALA A 545 7.12 0.22 38.19
CA ALA A 545 7.75 -0.86 38.95
C ALA A 545 9.03 -0.39 39.67
N THR A 546 9.23 -0.82 40.92
CA THR A 546 10.44 -0.54 41.70
C THR A 546 11.66 -1.22 41.08
N GLY A 547 12.74 -0.46 40.84
CA GLY A 547 13.90 -0.91 40.08
C GLY A 547 13.64 -1.08 38.58
N GLY A 548 12.52 -0.54 38.08
CA GLY A 548 12.00 -0.77 36.74
C GLY A 548 11.72 0.53 35.96
N ARG A 549 10.82 0.43 34.98
CA ARG A 549 10.36 1.55 34.15
C ARG A 549 8.89 1.93 34.40
N ILE A 550 8.43 2.93 33.65
CA ILE A 550 7.02 3.27 33.48
C ILE A 550 6.46 2.46 32.31
N TYR A 551 5.20 2.03 32.42
CA TYR A 551 4.48 1.27 31.41
C TYR A 551 3.12 1.92 31.15
N THR A 552 2.70 2.02 29.89
CA THR A 552 1.41 2.60 29.49
C THR A 552 0.57 1.60 28.70
N SER A 553 -0.75 1.62 28.91
CA SER A 553 -1.73 0.87 28.13
C SER A 553 -2.78 1.82 27.56
N ALA A 554 -3.23 1.59 26.32
CA ALA A 554 -4.29 2.35 25.65
C ALA A 554 -5.58 1.53 25.42
N ASN A 555 -5.66 0.33 25.99
CA ASN A 555 -6.71 -0.65 25.74
C ASN A 555 -7.14 -1.42 27.00
N THR A 556 -7.37 -0.70 28.11
CA THR A 556 -7.80 -1.27 29.41
C THR A 556 -6.87 -2.41 29.88
N GLY A 557 -5.55 -2.22 29.73
CA GLY A 557 -4.53 -3.15 30.22
C GLY A 557 -4.34 -4.43 29.39
N ALA A 558 -5.00 -4.57 28.23
CA ALA A 558 -4.84 -5.76 27.38
C ALA A 558 -3.41 -5.88 26.80
N THR A 559 -2.79 -4.75 26.43
CA THR A 559 -1.36 -4.68 26.08
C THR A 559 -0.68 -3.52 26.80
N TRP A 560 0.63 -3.64 27.02
CA TRP A 560 1.46 -2.65 27.71
C TRP A 560 2.67 -2.27 26.88
N THR A 561 2.99 -0.98 26.85
CA THR A 561 4.17 -0.41 26.20
C THR A 561 5.12 0.12 27.26
N GLU A 562 6.36 -0.39 27.29
CA GLU A 562 7.44 0.13 28.13
C GLU A 562 7.84 1.55 27.67
N ARG A 563 7.99 2.48 28.62
CA ARG A 563 8.38 3.87 28.35
C ARG A 563 9.71 4.17 29.03
N ALA A 564 10.64 4.72 28.26
CA ALA A 564 11.86 5.29 28.80
C ALA A 564 11.58 6.73 29.23
N ALA A 565 11.67 7.01 30.53
CA ALA A 565 11.80 8.38 31.02
C ALA A 565 13.25 8.84 30.80
N ASP A 566 14.17 8.34 31.63
CA ASP A 566 15.62 8.45 31.43
C ASP A 566 16.41 7.23 31.93
N GLY A 567 15.78 6.24 32.59
CA GLY A 567 16.46 5.08 33.16
C GLY A 567 15.55 4.08 33.87
N LEU A 568 16.17 3.28 34.74
CA LEU A 568 15.50 2.46 35.75
C LEU A 568 15.44 3.24 37.06
N HIS A 569 14.31 3.23 37.76
CA HIS A 569 14.15 3.94 39.03
C HIS A 569 13.36 3.13 40.04
N ASN A 570 13.48 3.51 41.32
CA ASN A 570 12.57 3.08 42.38
C ASN A 570 11.27 3.89 42.31
N TRP A 571 10.49 3.70 41.24
CA TRP A 571 9.21 4.37 41.07
C TRP A 571 8.26 4.07 42.24
N THR A 572 7.67 5.11 42.84
CA THR A 572 6.83 5.01 44.05
C THR A 572 5.35 5.27 43.79
N ALA A 573 5.02 6.28 42.98
CA ALA A 573 3.63 6.62 42.65
C ALA A 573 3.51 7.17 41.23
N VAL A 574 2.29 7.12 40.68
CA VAL A 574 1.96 7.61 39.35
C VAL A 574 0.53 8.15 39.29
N THR A 575 0.29 9.13 38.44
CA THR A 575 -1.03 9.72 38.16
C THR A 575 -1.21 9.99 36.67
N ILE A 576 -2.47 10.11 36.24
CA ILE A 576 -2.90 10.27 34.84
C ILE A 576 -4.16 11.13 34.78
N SER A 577 -4.29 11.98 33.76
CA SER A 577 -5.48 12.78 33.50
C SER A 577 -6.66 11.96 32.96
N ASP A 578 -7.87 12.52 33.02
CA ASP A 578 -9.12 11.90 32.57
C ASP A 578 -9.08 11.52 31.07
N ASP A 579 -8.41 12.32 30.24
CA ASP A 579 -8.16 12.04 28.82
C ASP A 579 -6.94 11.14 28.55
N GLY A 580 -6.17 10.82 29.60
CA GLY A 580 -4.91 10.11 29.57
C GLY A 580 -3.82 10.71 28.70
N GLN A 581 -3.80 12.03 28.51
CA GLN A 581 -2.73 12.74 27.81
C GLN A 581 -1.63 13.23 28.76
N LYS A 582 -1.98 13.66 29.98
CA LYS A 582 -1.02 14.10 30.98
C LYS A 582 -0.78 13.01 32.01
N LEU A 583 0.49 12.70 32.26
CA LEU A 583 0.91 11.70 33.22
C LEU A 583 2.00 12.32 34.12
N SER A 584 2.09 11.88 35.37
CA SER A 584 3.25 12.18 36.22
C SER A 584 3.59 11.00 37.13
N ALA A 585 4.88 10.72 37.25
CA ALA A 585 5.43 9.61 38.04
C ALA A 585 6.49 10.13 39.01
N THR A 586 6.61 9.52 40.18
CA THR A 586 7.62 9.85 41.19
C THR A 586 8.55 8.69 41.46
N ALA A 587 9.82 8.98 41.75
CA ALA A 587 10.81 8.00 42.15
C ALA A 587 11.34 8.27 43.56
N GLY A 588 11.30 7.25 44.43
CA GLY A 588 11.89 7.28 45.76
C GLY A 588 13.41 7.12 45.73
N GLY A 589 14.07 7.49 46.83
CA GLY A 589 15.52 7.30 47.00
C GLY A 589 16.42 8.25 46.21
N GLY A 590 15.93 9.42 45.79
CA GLY A 590 16.73 10.45 45.12
C GLY A 590 16.47 10.63 43.62
N GLY A 591 15.31 10.19 43.12
CA GLY A 591 14.85 10.46 41.75
C GLY A 591 13.94 11.69 41.65
N TYR A 592 13.72 12.16 40.41
CA TYR A 592 12.81 13.28 40.13
C TYR A 592 11.33 12.88 40.14
N ILE A 593 10.47 13.89 40.14
CA ILE A 593 9.15 13.78 39.51
C ILE A 593 9.37 13.85 38.00
N TYR A 594 8.72 12.98 37.22
CA TYR A 594 8.73 13.01 35.77
C TYR A 594 7.31 13.26 35.28
N SER A 595 7.15 14.14 34.28
CA SER A 595 5.84 14.47 33.70
C SER A 595 5.84 14.29 32.19
N SER A 596 4.69 13.88 31.66
CA SER A 596 4.40 13.74 30.22
C SER A 596 3.11 14.51 29.90
N ASN A 597 3.01 15.03 28.67
CA ASN A 597 1.79 15.66 28.14
C ASN A 597 1.31 15.00 26.82
N ASP A 598 1.86 13.83 26.47
CA ASP A 598 1.63 13.14 25.20
C ASP A 598 1.23 11.66 25.35
N GLY A 599 0.63 11.30 26.49
CA GLY A 599 0.23 9.92 26.78
C GLY A 599 1.40 9.02 27.24
N GLY A 600 2.47 9.62 27.75
CA GLY A 600 3.67 8.92 28.22
C GLY A 600 4.65 8.54 27.11
N ALA A 601 4.55 9.13 25.91
CA ALA A 601 5.48 8.89 24.80
C ALA A 601 6.82 9.60 25.05
N THR A 602 6.80 10.82 25.58
CA THR A 602 7.97 11.54 26.10
C THR A 602 7.76 11.92 27.57
N TRP A 603 8.86 12.08 28.30
CA TRP A 603 8.87 12.43 29.72
C TRP A 603 9.92 13.50 30.01
N VAL A 604 9.61 14.42 30.92
CA VAL A 604 10.47 15.52 31.33
C VAL A 604 10.66 15.49 32.84
N ALA A 605 11.91 15.46 33.29
CA ALA A 605 12.26 15.55 34.71
C ALA A 605 11.95 16.94 35.26
N GLN A 606 11.25 16.99 36.40
CA GLN A 606 10.82 18.21 37.06
C GLN A 606 11.86 18.68 38.09
N THR A 607 13.04 19.07 37.61
CA THR A 607 14.22 19.37 38.46
C THR A 607 13.98 20.44 39.53
N SER A 608 13.05 21.37 39.31
CA SER A 608 12.70 22.44 40.26
C SER A 608 12.11 21.92 41.60
N ALA A 609 11.54 20.71 41.62
CA ALA A 609 11.06 20.07 42.84
C ALA A 609 12.20 19.48 43.71
N GLY A 610 13.39 19.32 43.12
CA GLY A 610 14.48 18.54 43.69
C GLY A 610 14.20 17.04 43.74
N VAL A 611 15.01 16.32 44.52
CA VAL A 611 14.97 14.86 44.65
C VAL A 611 14.79 14.37 46.10
N PRO A 612 13.80 14.89 46.87
CA PRO A 612 13.44 14.29 48.14
C PRO A 612 12.91 12.85 47.92
N ASN A 613 12.75 12.09 49.00
CA ASN A 613 12.26 10.71 48.91
C ASN A 613 10.75 10.67 48.59
N TRP A 614 10.38 10.83 47.32
CA TRP A 614 8.97 10.91 46.91
C TRP A 614 8.21 9.63 47.22
N ALA A 615 7.05 9.76 47.87
CA ALA A 615 6.19 8.63 48.23
C ALA A 615 4.89 8.58 47.42
N ALA A 616 4.26 9.73 47.16
CA ALA A 616 2.94 9.80 46.55
C ALA A 616 2.77 11.01 45.64
N ILE A 617 1.87 10.91 44.66
CA ILE A 617 1.50 11.98 43.74
C ILE A 617 0.02 11.90 43.38
N ALA A 618 -0.64 13.05 43.26
CA ALA A 618 -2.02 13.19 42.80
C ALA A 618 -2.13 14.39 41.84
N SER A 619 -3.03 14.31 40.87
CA SER A 619 -3.37 15.43 39.98
C SER A 619 -4.87 15.71 39.91
N SER A 620 -5.22 16.90 39.45
CA SER A 620 -6.55 17.19 38.93
C SER A 620 -6.84 16.35 37.68
N ALA A 621 -8.12 16.24 37.32
CA ALA A 621 -8.59 15.48 36.17
C ALA A 621 -8.03 15.96 34.82
N ASP A 622 -7.85 17.27 34.66
CA ASP A 622 -7.22 17.87 33.49
C ASP A 622 -5.67 17.84 33.55
N GLY A 623 -5.10 17.26 34.61
CA GLY A 623 -3.67 17.24 34.93
C GLY A 623 -3.02 18.63 35.01
N SER A 624 -3.78 19.71 35.22
CA SER A 624 -3.26 21.09 35.33
C SER A 624 -2.80 21.46 36.74
N LYS A 625 -3.21 20.73 37.78
CA LYS A 625 -2.71 20.87 39.15
C LYS A 625 -2.17 19.53 39.62
N ILE A 626 -0.99 19.52 40.20
CA ILE A 626 -0.33 18.30 40.68
C ILE A 626 0.25 18.57 42.07
N ALA A 627 0.07 17.63 42.98
CA ALA A 627 0.65 17.64 44.32
C ALA A 627 1.44 16.34 44.54
N ALA A 628 2.68 16.46 45.01
CA ALA A 628 3.58 15.35 45.30
C ALA A 628 4.05 15.43 46.75
N ALA A 629 4.09 14.29 47.44
CA ALA A 629 4.41 14.21 48.86
C ALA A 629 5.69 13.38 49.08
N ALA A 630 6.60 13.88 49.91
CA ALA A 630 7.86 13.23 50.23
C ALA A 630 7.86 12.57 51.61
N TYR A 631 8.38 11.36 51.70
CA TYR A 631 8.61 10.66 52.96
C TYR A 631 9.79 11.28 53.70
N GLY A 632 9.56 11.80 54.90
CA GLY A 632 10.54 12.57 55.67
C GLY A 632 10.73 13.99 55.15
N GLY A 633 9.75 14.52 54.41
CA GLY A 633 9.81 15.80 53.74
C GLY A 633 8.46 16.54 53.68
N ALA A 634 8.40 17.58 52.87
CA ALA A 634 7.20 18.40 52.67
C ALA A 634 6.36 17.91 51.48
N ILE A 635 5.16 18.48 51.34
CA ILE A 635 4.36 18.41 50.12
C ILE A 635 4.81 19.53 49.17
N TYR A 636 4.84 19.22 47.88
CA TYR A 636 5.16 20.12 46.80
C TYR A 636 3.97 20.16 45.84
N THR A 637 3.73 21.32 45.22
CA THR A 637 2.64 21.47 44.25
C THR A 637 3.11 22.24 43.03
N THR A 638 2.56 21.94 41.86
CA THR A 638 2.66 22.80 40.69
C THR A 638 1.30 22.99 40.04
N THR A 639 1.08 24.17 39.48
CA THR A 639 0.18 24.34 38.35
C THR A 639 0.98 23.93 37.12
N ASN A 640 0.64 22.79 36.52
CA ASN A 640 1.25 22.23 35.32
C ASN A 640 0.88 23.06 34.08
N ASN A 641 1.45 24.27 34.06
CA ASN A 641 1.30 25.32 33.05
C ASN A 641 2.48 25.36 32.07
N ALA A 642 3.41 24.41 32.15
CA ALA A 642 4.57 24.33 31.26
C ALA A 642 4.26 23.44 30.05
N PRO A 643 4.00 24.01 28.86
CA PRO A 643 3.76 23.21 27.67
C PRO A 643 5.05 22.55 27.22
N VAL A 644 5.12 21.23 27.38
CA VAL A 644 5.90 20.37 26.50
C VAL A 644 4.92 19.49 25.75
N GLY A 645 4.15 20.13 24.86
CA GLY A 645 3.58 19.40 23.74
C GLY A 645 4.70 18.90 22.81
N PRO A 646 4.36 18.07 21.80
CA PRO A 646 5.28 17.73 20.71
C PRO A 646 5.98 18.98 20.20
N SER A 647 7.25 18.85 19.81
CA SER A 647 8.00 19.95 19.21
C SER A 647 7.22 20.59 18.06
N GLU A 648 7.50 21.87 17.76
CA GLU A 648 6.83 22.56 16.64
C GLU A 648 6.95 21.74 15.34
N GLU A 649 8.08 21.05 15.17
CA GLU A 649 8.34 20.11 14.08
C GLU A 649 7.45 18.86 14.12
N GLU A 650 7.28 18.20 15.27
CA GLU A 650 6.37 17.06 15.40
C GLU A 650 4.90 17.46 15.19
N GLN A 651 4.51 18.68 15.56
CA GLN A 651 3.19 19.24 15.25
C GLN A 651 3.02 19.46 13.74
N LYS A 652 4.03 20.00 13.05
CA LYS A 652 4.06 20.15 11.58
C LYS A 652 3.96 18.79 10.89
N VAL A 653 4.74 17.80 11.33
CA VAL A 653 4.70 16.42 10.81
C VAL A 653 3.32 15.78 11.00
N THR A 654 2.73 15.91 12.19
CA THR A 654 1.40 15.34 12.48
C THR A 654 0.30 16.00 11.65
N ALA A 655 0.35 17.33 11.50
CA ALA A 655 -0.58 18.07 10.66
C ALA A 655 -0.41 17.77 9.16
N ALA A 656 0.83 17.52 8.71
CA ALA A 656 1.13 17.11 7.35
C ALA A 656 0.61 15.70 7.06
N GLU A 657 0.86 14.72 7.93
CA GLU A 657 0.33 13.35 7.78
C GLU A 657 -1.20 13.34 7.68
N ALA A 658 -1.88 14.02 8.62
CA ALA A 658 -3.35 14.08 8.61
C ALA A 658 -3.91 14.72 7.32
N ALA A 659 -3.26 15.77 6.81
CA ALA A 659 -3.68 16.42 5.57
C ALA A 659 -3.38 15.58 4.32
N VAL A 660 -2.24 14.87 4.28
CA VAL A 660 -1.91 13.93 3.19
C VAL A 660 -2.88 12.77 3.18
N ALA A 661 -3.18 12.16 4.33
CA ALA A 661 -4.16 11.07 4.44
C ALA A 661 -5.56 11.49 3.99
N ASN A 662 -5.98 12.73 4.29
CA ASN A 662 -7.22 13.28 3.75
C ASN A 662 -7.17 13.42 2.21
N ALA A 663 -6.08 13.95 1.66
CA ALA A 663 -5.90 14.06 0.21
C ALA A 663 -5.84 12.69 -0.50
N GLU A 664 -5.28 11.64 0.13
CA GLU A 664 -5.26 10.27 -0.38
C GLU A 664 -6.66 9.64 -0.40
N SER A 665 -7.50 9.98 0.58
CA SER A 665 -8.88 9.55 0.70
C SER A 665 -9.78 10.23 -0.35
N THR A 666 -9.77 11.58 -0.40
CA THR A 666 -10.65 12.34 -1.29
C THR A 666 -10.18 12.37 -2.74
N LYS A 667 -8.86 12.32 -2.96
CA LYS A 667 -8.18 12.49 -4.26
C LYS A 667 -8.66 13.74 -4.99
N ARG A 668 -8.81 14.86 -4.25
CA ARG A 668 -9.24 16.17 -4.74
C ARG A 668 -8.08 17.18 -4.81
N PRO A 669 -8.03 18.01 -5.86
CA PRO A 669 -7.03 19.07 -6.00
C PRO A 669 -6.94 20.05 -4.82
N SER A 670 -8.06 20.45 -4.21
CA SER A 670 -8.06 21.36 -3.06
C SER A 670 -7.43 20.74 -1.82
N ASP A 671 -7.69 19.46 -1.55
CA ASP A 671 -7.10 18.75 -0.42
C ASP A 671 -5.60 18.52 -0.64
N VAL A 672 -5.18 18.20 -1.88
CA VAL A 672 -3.76 18.14 -2.26
C VAL A 672 -3.07 19.49 -2.03
N ALA A 673 -3.70 20.61 -2.41
CA ALA A 673 -3.15 21.95 -2.18
C ALA A 673 -3.03 22.28 -0.67
N THR A 674 -4.06 21.97 0.13
CA THR A 674 -4.04 22.14 1.59
C THR A 674 -2.95 21.28 2.23
N ALA A 675 -2.82 20.01 1.81
CA ALA A 675 -1.77 19.11 2.28
C ALA A 675 -0.37 19.61 1.90
N LYS A 676 -0.18 20.11 0.66
CA LYS A 676 1.08 20.68 0.18
C LYS A 676 1.57 21.81 1.08
N THR A 677 0.70 22.73 1.50
CA THR A 677 1.05 23.80 2.46
C THR A 677 1.53 23.26 3.81
N LYS A 678 0.95 22.15 4.31
CA LYS A 678 1.39 21.52 5.57
C LYS A 678 2.71 20.76 5.41
N VAL A 679 2.87 20.02 4.31
CA VAL A 679 4.12 19.34 3.94
C VAL A 679 5.27 20.33 3.74
N ASP A 680 5.00 21.50 3.16
CA ASP A 680 6.02 22.53 2.97
C ASP A 680 6.53 23.13 4.29
N ALA A 681 5.71 23.10 5.35
CA ALA A 681 6.09 23.58 6.67
C ALA A 681 6.98 22.61 7.46
N VAL A 682 7.07 21.33 7.07
CA VAL A 682 7.92 20.31 7.71
C VAL A 682 9.41 20.65 7.49
N GLY A 683 10.19 20.70 8.56
CA GLY A 683 11.63 20.93 8.54
C GLY A 683 12.46 19.66 8.33
N ASP A 684 11.97 18.50 8.76
CA ASP A 684 12.59 17.20 8.50
C ASP A 684 12.54 16.87 7.00
N ALA A 685 13.71 16.97 6.35
CA ALA A 685 13.84 16.76 4.91
C ALA A 685 13.44 15.34 4.45
N GLY A 686 13.64 14.31 5.28
CA GLY A 686 13.28 12.93 4.95
C GLY A 686 11.77 12.71 4.99
N LYS A 687 11.11 13.18 6.07
CA LYS A 687 9.65 13.12 6.20
C LYS A 687 8.95 13.97 5.14
N LYS A 688 9.46 15.18 4.89
CA LYS A 688 8.94 16.07 3.84
C LYS A 688 9.02 15.43 2.45
N ALA A 689 10.14 14.78 2.11
CA ALA A 689 10.27 14.04 0.85
C ALA A 689 9.27 12.86 0.76
N ALA A 690 9.08 12.11 1.84
CA ALA A 690 8.13 11.00 1.88
C ALA A 690 6.66 11.47 1.68
N PHE A 691 6.27 12.57 2.32
CA PHE A 691 4.96 13.17 2.11
C PHE A 691 4.79 13.76 0.71
N GLN A 692 5.82 14.40 0.15
CA GLN A 692 5.77 14.92 -1.21
C GLN A 692 5.55 13.81 -2.24
N ALA A 693 6.24 12.67 -2.10
CA ALA A 693 6.06 11.52 -2.99
C ALA A 693 4.61 10.97 -2.99
N ARG A 694 3.94 10.98 -1.82
CA ARG A 694 2.51 10.63 -1.70
C ARG A 694 1.63 11.64 -2.44
N LEU A 695 1.85 12.95 -2.25
CA LEU A 695 1.11 13.99 -2.97
C LEU A 695 1.32 13.95 -4.49
N ASP A 696 2.53 13.65 -4.95
CA ASP A 696 2.83 13.51 -6.38
C ASP A 696 2.07 12.33 -6.99
N ALA A 697 1.96 11.20 -6.28
CA ALA A 697 1.17 10.05 -6.73
C ALA A 697 -0.33 10.40 -6.89
N ILE A 698 -0.92 11.14 -5.95
CA ILE A 698 -2.32 11.60 -6.03
C ILE A 698 -2.50 12.57 -7.21
N THR A 699 -1.57 13.51 -7.38
CA THR A 699 -1.58 14.50 -8.47
C THR A 699 -1.51 13.83 -9.85
N ASN A 700 -0.68 12.79 -9.98
CA ASN A 700 -0.59 11.97 -11.18
C ASN A 700 -1.89 11.18 -11.43
N ALA A 701 -2.53 10.63 -10.39
CA ALA A 701 -3.80 9.93 -10.53
C ALA A 701 -4.94 10.85 -11.01
N ILE A 702 -5.05 12.06 -10.45
CA ILE A 702 -6.01 13.10 -10.89
C ILE A 702 -5.77 13.48 -12.35
N SER A 703 -4.51 13.71 -12.72
CA SER A 703 -4.12 14.09 -14.08
C SER A 703 -4.41 12.97 -15.09
N GLY A 704 -4.14 11.71 -14.72
CA GLY A 704 -4.45 10.53 -15.51
C GLY A 704 -5.96 10.37 -15.75
N ALA A 705 -6.77 10.39 -14.69
CA ALA A 705 -8.24 10.27 -14.81
C ALA A 705 -8.84 11.39 -15.69
N ARG A 706 -8.36 12.62 -15.52
CA ARG A 706 -8.74 13.78 -16.32
C ARG A 706 -8.36 13.62 -17.79
N SER A 707 -7.15 13.15 -18.08
CA SER A 707 -6.70 12.85 -19.44
C SER A 707 -7.57 11.77 -20.11
N THR A 708 -7.86 10.68 -19.40
CA THR A 708 -8.72 9.59 -19.90
C THR A 708 -10.14 10.07 -20.22
N LEU A 709 -10.73 10.91 -19.37
CA LEU A 709 -12.06 11.48 -19.63
C LEU A 709 -12.05 12.43 -20.84
N THR A 710 -11.02 13.28 -20.97
CA THR A 710 -10.86 14.19 -22.13
C THR A 710 -10.77 13.41 -23.45
N ALA A 711 -9.99 12.32 -23.48
CA ALA A 711 -9.89 11.46 -24.66
C ALA A 711 -11.23 10.79 -25.02
N LEU A 712 -12.01 10.40 -24.02
CA LEU A 712 -13.34 9.81 -24.24
C LEU A 712 -14.36 10.84 -24.74
N ILE A 713 -14.30 12.08 -24.25
CA ILE A 713 -15.10 13.22 -24.77
C ILE A 713 -14.74 13.50 -26.22
N ALA A 714 -13.45 13.52 -26.57
CA ALA A 714 -13.01 13.71 -27.95
C ALA A 714 -13.58 12.61 -28.88
N LYS A 715 -13.50 11.34 -28.46
CA LYS A 715 -14.12 10.21 -29.20
C LYS A 715 -15.64 10.37 -29.33
N ALA A 716 -16.33 10.82 -28.29
CA ALA A 716 -17.78 11.03 -28.32
C ALA A 716 -18.22 12.24 -29.15
N LYS A 717 -17.33 13.21 -29.39
CA LYS A 717 -17.55 14.37 -30.27
C LYS A 717 -17.16 14.13 -31.73
N ASP A 718 -16.41 13.07 -32.02
CA ASP A 718 -16.03 12.71 -33.39
C ASP A 718 -17.28 12.42 -34.25
N PRO A 719 -17.51 13.15 -35.36
CA PRO A 719 -18.62 12.89 -36.28
C PRO A 719 -18.66 11.45 -36.80
N ALA A 720 -17.51 10.77 -36.92
CA ALA A 720 -17.43 9.38 -37.35
C ALA A 720 -18.06 8.41 -36.32
N THR A 721 -18.00 8.72 -35.02
CA THR A 721 -18.60 7.91 -33.95
C THR A 721 -20.13 7.87 -34.01
N VAL A 722 -20.75 8.95 -34.50
CA VAL A 722 -22.21 9.10 -34.57
C VAL A 722 -22.80 8.88 -35.97
N ALA A 723 -21.96 8.65 -36.98
CA ALA A 723 -22.40 8.45 -38.35
C ALA A 723 -23.33 7.23 -38.48
N GLY A 724 -24.52 7.44 -39.06
CA GLY A 724 -25.55 6.40 -39.23
C GLY A 724 -26.30 6.00 -37.95
N MET A 725 -26.07 6.67 -36.82
CA MET A 725 -26.76 6.40 -35.56
C MET A 725 -28.08 7.18 -35.44
N SER A 726 -29.01 6.68 -34.63
CA SER A 726 -30.32 7.27 -34.43
C SER A 726 -30.25 8.58 -33.64
N SER A 727 -31.04 9.58 -34.05
CA SER A 727 -31.06 10.92 -33.45
C SER A 727 -31.33 10.91 -31.94
N SER A 728 -32.13 9.96 -31.44
CA SER A 728 -32.44 9.82 -30.01
C SER A 728 -31.21 9.38 -29.20
N THR A 729 -30.42 8.42 -29.72
CA THR A 729 -29.17 7.99 -29.07
C THR A 729 -28.07 9.05 -29.18
N ILE A 730 -28.01 9.79 -30.30
CA ILE A 730 -27.07 10.91 -30.49
C ILE A 730 -27.37 12.03 -29.48
N ALA A 731 -28.63 12.43 -29.32
CA ALA A 731 -29.02 13.46 -28.35
C ALA A 731 -28.69 13.05 -26.90
N ALA A 732 -28.92 11.77 -26.55
CA ALA A 732 -28.56 11.23 -25.24
C ALA A 732 -27.03 11.19 -25.00
N LEU A 733 -26.23 10.92 -26.04
CA LEU A 733 -24.78 11.00 -25.98
C LEU A 733 -24.32 12.45 -25.80
N GLN A 734 -24.85 13.39 -26.60
CA GLN A 734 -24.49 14.81 -26.53
C GLN A 734 -24.80 15.44 -25.17
N ALA A 735 -25.96 15.14 -24.57
CA ALA A 735 -26.29 15.57 -23.21
C ALA A 735 -25.28 15.05 -22.17
N GLN A 736 -24.82 13.80 -22.32
CA GLN A 736 -23.81 13.21 -21.43
C GLN A 736 -22.41 13.75 -21.68
N VAL A 737 -22.08 14.14 -22.91
CA VAL A 737 -20.85 14.88 -23.25
C VAL A 737 -20.85 16.23 -22.53
N THR A 738 -21.93 17.01 -22.59
CA THR A 738 -22.03 18.28 -21.84
C THR A 738 -21.86 18.09 -20.33
N ALA A 739 -22.44 17.03 -19.76
CA ALA A 739 -22.25 16.69 -18.34
C ALA A 739 -20.79 16.30 -18.01
N ALA A 740 -20.13 15.54 -18.88
CA ALA A 740 -18.72 15.16 -18.71
C ALA A 740 -17.77 16.37 -18.85
N GLU A 741 -18.07 17.31 -19.77
CA GLU A 741 -17.34 18.57 -19.92
C GLU A 741 -17.51 19.47 -18.69
N ALA A 742 -18.67 19.50 -18.05
CA ALA A 742 -18.87 20.23 -16.80
C ALA A 742 -17.97 19.68 -15.67
N VAL A 743 -17.80 18.34 -15.58
CA VAL A 743 -16.89 17.71 -14.61
C VAL A 743 -15.43 18.01 -14.92
N ILE A 744 -15.03 18.05 -16.20
CA ILE A 744 -13.68 18.49 -16.60
C ILE A 744 -13.45 19.97 -16.32
N ASN A 745 -14.43 20.84 -16.56
CA ASN A 745 -14.29 22.27 -16.30
C ASN A 745 -14.25 22.61 -14.80
N ASN A 746 -14.71 21.69 -13.93
CA ASN A 746 -14.43 21.78 -12.50
C ASN A 746 -12.96 21.45 -12.20
N ALA A 747 -12.19 22.51 -11.90
CA ALA A 747 -10.79 22.39 -11.50
C ALA A 747 -10.56 21.58 -10.20
N ASN A 748 -11.60 21.39 -9.37
CA ASN A 748 -11.55 20.64 -8.11
C ASN A 748 -12.24 19.25 -8.17
N ALA A 749 -12.52 18.73 -9.37
CA ALA A 749 -13.06 17.38 -9.53
C ALA A 749 -12.09 16.32 -9.00
N SER A 750 -12.60 15.42 -8.17
CA SER A 750 -11.92 14.23 -7.66
C SER A 750 -11.73 13.16 -8.74
N VAL A 751 -10.82 12.21 -8.49
CA VAL A 751 -10.67 11.01 -9.33
C VAL A 751 -12.01 10.26 -9.47
N SER A 752 -12.79 10.11 -8.39
CA SER A 752 -14.07 9.39 -8.44
C SER A 752 -15.12 10.09 -9.32
N GLU A 753 -15.23 11.42 -9.25
CA GLU A 753 -16.15 12.18 -10.12
C GLU A 753 -15.75 12.08 -11.59
N LEU A 754 -14.45 12.14 -11.89
CA LEU A 754 -13.90 11.97 -13.24
C LEU A 754 -14.18 10.55 -13.78
N ASP A 755 -13.97 9.51 -12.98
CA ASP A 755 -14.24 8.12 -13.36
C ASP A 755 -15.74 7.80 -13.48
N ASN A 756 -16.59 8.40 -12.66
CA ASN A 756 -18.04 8.28 -12.77
C ASN A 756 -18.54 8.94 -14.07
N ALA A 757 -18.05 10.13 -14.39
CA ALA A 757 -18.36 10.81 -15.65
C ALA A 757 -17.85 10.02 -16.87
N ARG A 758 -16.65 9.43 -16.77
CA ARG A 758 -16.08 8.53 -17.80
C ARG A 758 -16.97 7.32 -18.03
N THR A 759 -17.40 6.66 -16.96
CA THR A 759 -18.23 5.45 -17.02
C THR A 759 -19.62 5.77 -17.58
N ALA A 760 -20.24 6.87 -17.16
CA ALA A 760 -21.53 7.32 -17.70
C ALA A 760 -21.45 7.67 -19.20
N LEU A 761 -20.37 8.35 -19.63
CA LEU A 761 -20.16 8.67 -21.05
C LEU A 761 -19.89 7.41 -21.89
N GLN A 762 -19.08 6.48 -21.39
CA GLN A 762 -18.84 5.19 -22.05
C GLN A 762 -20.16 4.41 -22.21
N GLY A 763 -21.00 4.36 -21.18
CA GLY A 763 -22.32 3.73 -21.26
C GLY A 763 -23.28 4.38 -22.27
N LYS A 764 -23.08 5.66 -22.64
CA LYS A 764 -23.84 6.29 -23.74
C LYS A 764 -23.25 5.99 -25.12
N LEU A 765 -21.93 5.86 -25.23
CA LEU A 765 -21.27 5.38 -26.44
C LEU A 765 -21.70 3.94 -26.77
N ASP A 766 -21.71 3.06 -25.77
CA ASP A 766 -22.10 1.65 -25.92
C ASP A 766 -23.60 1.49 -26.21
N ALA A 767 -24.41 2.50 -25.89
CA ALA A 767 -25.86 2.54 -26.13
C ALA A 767 -26.26 3.16 -27.48
N LEU A 768 -25.31 3.54 -28.34
CA LEU A 768 -25.58 4.02 -29.70
C LEU A 768 -26.27 2.93 -30.53
N LYS A 769 -27.28 3.32 -31.31
CA LYS A 769 -28.06 2.42 -32.18
C LYS A 769 -28.13 2.97 -33.59
N ILE A 770 -28.01 2.10 -34.60
CA ILE A 770 -28.17 2.46 -36.01
C ILE A 770 -29.57 3.04 -36.27
N ASP A 771 -29.65 4.09 -37.10
CA ASP A 771 -30.92 4.61 -37.62
C ASP A 771 -31.52 3.64 -38.65
N LYS A 772 -32.83 3.42 -38.53
CA LYS A 772 -33.60 2.46 -39.34
C LYS A 772 -34.60 3.13 -40.27
N ALA A 773 -34.73 4.46 -40.25
CA ALA A 773 -35.73 5.19 -41.03
C ALA A 773 -35.70 4.83 -42.53
N SER A 774 -34.51 4.75 -43.13
CA SER A 774 -34.33 4.40 -44.55
C SER A 774 -34.77 2.96 -44.89
N LEU A 775 -34.56 2.01 -43.98
CA LEU A 775 -35.01 0.62 -44.15
C LEU A 775 -36.52 0.52 -43.98
N GLN A 776 -37.09 1.22 -42.99
CA GLN A 776 -38.53 1.31 -42.81
C GLN A 776 -39.21 1.91 -44.04
N ALA A 777 -38.64 2.96 -44.64
CA ALA A 777 -39.15 3.58 -45.87
C ALA A 777 -39.10 2.61 -47.07
N ALA A 778 -38.00 1.86 -47.24
CA ALA A 778 -37.88 0.85 -48.30
C ALA A 778 -38.90 -0.29 -48.14
N ILE A 779 -39.12 -0.77 -46.91
CA ILE A 779 -40.15 -1.76 -46.58
C ILE A 779 -41.54 -1.22 -46.94
N THR A 780 -41.89 -0.01 -46.48
CA THR A 780 -43.18 0.63 -46.79
C THR A 780 -43.39 0.81 -48.30
N ALA A 781 -42.36 1.23 -49.04
CA ALA A 781 -42.43 1.40 -50.48
C ALA A 781 -42.64 0.07 -51.23
N ALA A 782 -42.00 -1.02 -50.78
CA ALA A 782 -42.21 -2.35 -51.32
C ALA A 782 -43.63 -2.89 -50.99
N GLU A 783 -44.13 -2.65 -49.78
CA GLU A 783 -45.48 -3.05 -49.36
C GLU A 783 -46.60 -2.34 -50.13
N ALA A 784 -46.35 -1.08 -50.53
CA ALA A 784 -47.25 -0.27 -51.35
C ALA A 784 -47.25 -0.64 -52.85
N THR A 785 -46.40 -1.58 -53.29
CA THR A 785 -46.46 -2.07 -54.68
C THR A 785 -47.75 -2.88 -54.93
N PRO A 786 -48.23 -2.95 -56.20
CA PRO A 786 -49.37 -3.78 -56.56
C PRO A 786 -49.20 -5.23 -56.12
N SER A 787 -50.32 -5.89 -55.80
CA SER A 787 -50.34 -7.25 -55.23
C SER A 787 -49.48 -8.24 -56.01
N TYR A 788 -49.52 -8.20 -57.34
CA TYR A 788 -48.76 -9.08 -58.23
C TYR A 788 -47.24 -8.88 -58.18
N ILE A 789 -46.76 -7.65 -57.92
CA ILE A 789 -45.33 -7.38 -57.70
C ILE A 789 -44.91 -7.86 -56.31
N LYS A 790 -45.72 -7.54 -55.29
CA LYS A 790 -45.48 -7.95 -53.90
C LYS A 790 -45.52 -9.47 -53.69
N SER A 791 -46.30 -10.19 -54.49
CA SER A 791 -46.39 -11.65 -54.46
C SER A 791 -45.29 -12.36 -55.25
N ASP A 792 -44.40 -11.65 -55.95
CA ASP A 792 -43.25 -12.33 -56.56
C ASP A 792 -42.38 -12.96 -55.45
N PRO A 793 -41.99 -14.25 -55.56
CA PRO A 793 -41.25 -14.95 -54.50
C PRO A 793 -39.95 -14.25 -54.08
N THR A 794 -39.30 -13.53 -54.99
CA THR A 794 -38.06 -12.78 -54.69
C THR A 794 -38.35 -11.54 -53.84
N VAL A 795 -39.40 -10.78 -54.17
CA VAL A 795 -39.86 -9.62 -53.40
C VAL A 795 -40.35 -10.05 -52.02
N ALA A 796 -41.17 -11.10 -51.94
CA ALA A 796 -41.67 -11.63 -50.67
C ALA A 796 -40.52 -12.07 -49.73
N SER A 797 -39.51 -12.75 -50.28
CA SER A 797 -38.33 -13.19 -49.52
C SER A 797 -37.45 -12.02 -49.07
N ALA A 798 -37.18 -11.06 -49.95
CA ALA A 798 -36.40 -9.86 -49.63
C ALA A 798 -37.12 -8.97 -48.59
N LEU A 799 -38.45 -8.87 -48.67
CA LEU A 799 -39.27 -8.13 -47.71
C LEU A 799 -39.26 -8.79 -46.33
N ALA A 800 -39.32 -10.12 -46.25
CA ALA A 800 -39.17 -10.85 -45.00
C ALA A 800 -37.78 -10.65 -44.37
N ALA A 801 -36.71 -10.72 -45.17
CA ALA A 801 -35.34 -10.47 -44.72
C ALA A 801 -35.16 -9.01 -44.23
N ALA A 802 -35.68 -8.03 -44.96
CA ALA A 802 -35.65 -6.62 -44.57
C ALA A 802 -36.37 -6.37 -43.24
N LYS A 803 -37.55 -6.99 -43.04
CA LYS A 803 -38.27 -6.94 -41.75
C LYS A 803 -37.51 -7.64 -40.61
N ALA A 804 -36.77 -8.71 -40.89
CA ALA A 804 -35.91 -9.34 -39.89
C ALA A 804 -34.79 -8.38 -39.42
N VAL A 805 -34.10 -7.70 -40.35
CA VAL A 805 -33.07 -6.70 -40.03
C VAL A 805 -33.67 -5.49 -39.28
N LEU A 806 -34.85 -5.02 -39.69
CA LEU A 806 -35.59 -3.96 -38.98
C LEU A 806 -35.84 -4.33 -37.50
N ASN A 807 -36.18 -5.59 -37.23
CA ASN A 807 -36.48 -6.10 -35.88
C ASN A 807 -35.24 -6.43 -35.03
N GLN A 808 -34.03 -6.50 -35.59
CA GLN A 808 -32.80 -6.72 -34.81
C GLN A 808 -32.56 -5.57 -33.81
N ALA A 809 -32.07 -5.86 -32.60
CA ALA A 809 -31.91 -4.84 -31.56
C ALA A 809 -30.93 -3.71 -31.95
N ASN A 810 -29.83 -4.06 -32.64
CA ASN A 810 -28.88 -3.11 -33.23
C ASN A 810 -28.22 -3.77 -34.47
N PRO A 811 -28.82 -3.69 -35.67
CA PRO A 811 -28.21 -4.19 -36.90
C PRO A 811 -26.95 -3.38 -37.24
N SER A 812 -26.01 -3.94 -38.01
CA SER A 812 -24.90 -3.13 -38.51
C SER A 812 -25.35 -2.22 -39.67
N ALA A 813 -24.58 -1.16 -39.95
CA ALA A 813 -24.80 -0.32 -41.11
C ALA A 813 -24.75 -1.12 -42.44
N SER A 814 -23.92 -2.17 -42.49
CA SER A 814 -23.82 -3.11 -43.61
C SER A 814 -25.12 -3.91 -43.80
N ASP A 815 -25.68 -4.45 -42.71
CA ASP A 815 -26.93 -5.22 -42.76
C ASP A 815 -28.09 -4.35 -43.28
N LEU A 816 -28.15 -3.10 -42.81
CA LEU A 816 -29.17 -2.15 -43.24
C LEU A 816 -29.03 -1.78 -44.72
N GLN A 817 -27.81 -1.46 -45.19
CA GLN A 817 -27.57 -1.15 -46.60
C GLN A 817 -27.86 -2.36 -47.50
N SER A 818 -27.43 -3.56 -47.11
CA SER A 818 -27.69 -4.80 -47.85
C SER A 818 -29.17 -5.13 -47.91
N ALA A 819 -29.91 -4.97 -46.81
CA ALA A 819 -31.36 -5.18 -46.78
C ALA A 819 -32.12 -4.21 -47.70
N ILE A 820 -31.75 -2.91 -47.70
CA ILE A 820 -32.34 -1.91 -48.60
C ILE A 820 -32.01 -2.24 -50.07
N ALA A 821 -30.74 -2.53 -50.37
CA ALA A 821 -30.30 -2.82 -51.74
C ALA A 821 -30.99 -4.08 -52.31
N ASN A 822 -31.04 -5.17 -51.53
CA ASN A 822 -31.68 -6.42 -51.92
C ASN A 822 -33.19 -6.25 -52.14
N LEU A 823 -33.87 -5.52 -51.24
CA LEU A 823 -35.32 -5.27 -51.37
C LEU A 823 -35.64 -4.41 -52.60
N ASN A 824 -34.90 -3.32 -52.80
CA ASN A 824 -35.09 -2.44 -53.97
C ASN A 824 -34.79 -3.19 -55.27
N SER A 825 -33.71 -3.97 -55.31
CA SER A 825 -33.34 -4.80 -56.47
C SER A 825 -34.44 -5.81 -56.81
N ALA A 826 -34.95 -6.56 -55.82
CA ALA A 826 -36.04 -7.51 -56.03
C ALA A 826 -37.31 -6.84 -56.59
N VAL A 827 -37.70 -5.67 -56.06
CA VAL A 827 -38.86 -4.91 -56.57
C VAL A 827 -38.64 -4.42 -58.01
N VAL A 828 -37.42 -4.00 -58.36
CA VAL A 828 -37.08 -3.61 -59.75
C VAL A 828 -37.13 -4.82 -60.67
N SER A 829 -36.54 -5.95 -60.30
CA SER A 829 -36.56 -7.20 -61.09
C SER A 829 -37.99 -7.73 -61.29
N ALA A 830 -38.85 -7.68 -60.27
CA ALA A 830 -40.24 -8.10 -60.39
C ALA A 830 -41.05 -7.18 -61.32
N LYS A 831 -40.80 -5.85 -61.29
CA LYS A 831 -41.40 -4.90 -62.24
C LYS A 831 -40.91 -5.15 -63.67
N GLN A 832 -39.61 -5.39 -63.87
CA GLN A 832 -39.06 -5.69 -65.19
C GLN A 832 -39.64 -6.99 -65.76
N LYS A 833 -39.72 -8.05 -64.96
CA LYS A 833 -40.32 -9.34 -65.33
C LYS A 833 -41.79 -9.22 -65.76
N GLU A 834 -42.55 -8.33 -65.13
CA GLU A 834 -43.92 -8.00 -65.56
C GLU A 834 -43.94 -7.17 -66.85
N GLN A 835 -43.03 -6.21 -67.02
CA GLN A 835 -42.88 -5.45 -68.26
C GLN A 835 -42.50 -6.36 -69.44
N ASP A 836 -41.53 -7.26 -69.26
CA ASP A 836 -41.12 -8.26 -70.26
C ASP A 836 -42.30 -9.18 -70.66
N ALA A 837 -43.15 -9.55 -69.68
CA ALA A 837 -44.35 -10.32 -69.95
C ALA A 837 -45.40 -9.51 -70.73
N GLN A 838 -45.57 -8.22 -70.44
CA GLN A 838 -46.44 -7.31 -71.19
C GLN A 838 -45.95 -7.10 -72.62
N ASP A 839 -44.65 -6.91 -72.82
CA ASP A 839 -44.04 -6.67 -74.14
C ASP A 839 -44.07 -7.94 -75.00
N ALA A 840 -43.76 -9.10 -74.43
CA ALA A 840 -43.89 -10.39 -75.11
C ALA A 840 -45.35 -10.68 -75.49
N ALA A 841 -46.30 -10.39 -74.60
CA ALA A 841 -47.72 -10.52 -74.89
C ALA A 841 -48.19 -9.54 -75.97
N GLN A 842 -47.78 -8.26 -75.94
CA GLN A 842 -48.12 -7.27 -76.95
C GLN A 842 -47.52 -7.62 -78.32
N ALA A 843 -46.27 -8.06 -78.38
CA ALA A 843 -45.64 -8.53 -79.61
C ALA A 843 -46.37 -9.75 -80.20
N ALA A 844 -46.78 -10.71 -79.36
CA ALA A 844 -47.52 -11.89 -79.80
C ALA A 844 -48.96 -11.56 -80.26
N VAL A 845 -49.65 -10.63 -79.59
CA VAL A 845 -50.97 -10.14 -80.04
C VAL A 845 -50.85 -9.45 -81.40
N THR A 846 -49.84 -8.58 -81.60
CA THR A 846 -49.59 -7.94 -82.89
C THR A 846 -49.20 -8.93 -83.98
N LYS A 847 -48.47 -10.01 -83.63
CA LYS A 847 -48.22 -11.11 -84.55
C LYS A 847 -49.50 -11.88 -84.91
N ALA A 848 -50.42 -12.10 -83.97
CA ALA A 848 -51.72 -12.71 -84.25
C ALA A 848 -52.59 -11.82 -85.15
N GLU A 849 -52.63 -10.51 -84.90
CA GLU A 849 -53.31 -9.49 -85.73
C GLU A 849 -52.80 -9.49 -87.19
N ALA A 850 -51.49 -9.69 -87.38
CA ALA A 850 -50.84 -9.73 -88.69
C ALA A 850 -51.00 -11.09 -89.41
N ASP A 851 -50.65 -12.19 -88.75
CA ASP A 851 -50.63 -13.54 -89.34
C ASP A 851 -52.04 -14.07 -89.63
N LYS A 852 -53.04 -13.69 -88.80
CA LYS A 852 -54.44 -14.15 -88.90
C LYS A 852 -54.60 -15.67 -89.01
N THR A 853 -53.78 -16.40 -88.26
CA THR A 853 -53.84 -17.87 -88.10
C THR A 853 -54.24 -18.25 -86.69
N GLN A 854 -54.96 -19.36 -86.54
CA GLN A 854 -55.39 -19.85 -85.22
C GLN A 854 -54.20 -20.13 -84.29
N SER A 855 -53.13 -20.73 -84.82
CA SER A 855 -51.91 -21.01 -84.06
C SER A 855 -51.23 -19.75 -83.49
N ALA A 856 -51.29 -18.62 -84.20
CA ALA A 856 -50.76 -17.35 -83.69
C ALA A 856 -51.64 -16.76 -82.57
N VAL A 857 -52.97 -16.90 -82.67
CA VAL A 857 -53.92 -16.50 -81.63
C VAL A 857 -53.71 -17.32 -80.35
N ASP A 858 -53.55 -18.64 -80.47
CA ASP A 858 -53.34 -19.52 -79.31
C ASP A 858 -51.97 -19.28 -78.63
N ALA A 859 -50.91 -19.05 -79.41
CA ALA A 859 -49.60 -18.67 -78.88
C ALA A 859 -49.65 -17.31 -78.13
N ALA A 860 -50.35 -16.32 -78.68
CA ALA A 860 -50.55 -15.03 -78.02
C ALA A 860 -51.35 -15.16 -76.71
N LYS A 861 -52.39 -16.01 -76.68
CA LYS A 861 -53.22 -16.26 -75.49
C LYS A 861 -52.41 -16.81 -74.32
N VAL A 862 -51.44 -17.69 -74.58
CA VAL A 862 -50.52 -18.20 -73.55
C VAL A 862 -49.68 -17.08 -72.92
N LEU A 863 -49.24 -16.09 -73.71
CA LEU A 863 -48.42 -14.99 -73.22
C LEU A 863 -49.25 -13.89 -72.54
N VAL A 864 -50.42 -13.53 -73.08
CA VAL A 864 -51.39 -12.65 -72.41
C VAL A 864 -51.78 -13.20 -71.03
N ASN A 865 -51.89 -14.52 -70.89
CA ASN A 865 -52.15 -15.15 -69.59
C ASN A 865 -51.02 -15.01 -68.56
N LYS A 866 -49.77 -14.76 -68.99
CA LYS A 866 -48.62 -14.53 -68.09
C LYS A 866 -48.56 -13.11 -67.52
N VAL A 867 -49.14 -12.12 -68.21
CA VAL A 867 -49.29 -10.74 -67.71
C VAL A 867 -50.09 -10.76 -66.40
N GLN A 868 -49.57 -10.12 -65.36
CA GLN A 868 -50.20 -10.06 -64.04
C GLN A 868 -50.96 -8.75 -63.80
N ASP A 869 -50.57 -7.64 -64.44
CA ASP A 869 -51.32 -6.38 -64.41
C ASP A 869 -52.72 -6.59 -65.01
N PRO A 870 -53.81 -6.45 -64.22
CA PRO A 870 -55.16 -6.76 -64.69
C PRO A 870 -55.65 -5.86 -65.83
N ALA A 871 -55.24 -4.59 -65.84
CA ALA A 871 -55.69 -3.62 -66.84
C ALA A 871 -54.97 -3.86 -68.18
N LYS A 872 -53.66 -4.12 -68.13
CA LYS A 872 -52.85 -4.47 -69.31
C LYS A 872 -53.28 -5.80 -69.91
N LYS A 873 -53.49 -6.81 -69.06
CA LYS A 873 -54.02 -8.11 -69.46
C LYS A 873 -55.38 -8.01 -70.14
N ALA A 874 -56.32 -7.25 -69.56
CA ALA A 874 -57.64 -7.05 -70.15
C ALA A 874 -57.57 -6.34 -71.51
N ALA A 875 -56.74 -5.30 -71.65
CA ALA A 875 -56.57 -4.58 -72.91
C ALA A 875 -55.94 -5.46 -74.01
N LEU A 876 -54.93 -6.26 -73.67
CA LEU A 876 -54.30 -7.22 -74.60
C LEU A 876 -55.25 -8.35 -74.99
N GLN A 877 -56.03 -8.87 -74.03
CA GLN A 877 -57.03 -9.90 -74.31
C GLN A 877 -58.16 -9.38 -75.21
N ALA A 878 -58.59 -8.12 -75.03
CA ALA A 878 -59.59 -7.48 -75.89
C ALA A 878 -59.10 -7.34 -77.35
N LYS A 879 -57.85 -6.91 -77.55
CA LYS A 879 -57.21 -6.90 -78.89
C LYS A 879 -57.15 -8.30 -79.50
N LEU A 880 -56.68 -9.29 -78.74
CA LEU A 880 -56.53 -10.67 -79.21
C LEU A 880 -57.87 -11.29 -79.62
N ASN A 881 -58.95 -10.99 -78.90
CA ASN A 881 -60.30 -11.44 -79.21
C ASN A 881 -60.89 -10.82 -80.50
N ALA A 882 -60.29 -9.75 -81.03
CA ALA A 882 -60.75 -9.07 -82.24
C ALA A 882 -60.09 -9.59 -83.54
N VAL A 883 -59.16 -10.55 -83.45
CA VAL A 883 -58.45 -11.12 -84.60
C VAL A 883 -59.36 -12.11 -85.36
N VAL A 884 -59.55 -11.86 -86.66
CA VAL A 884 -60.32 -12.74 -87.58
C VAL A 884 -59.36 -13.60 -88.41
N VAL A 885 -59.60 -14.92 -88.41
CA VAL A 885 -58.70 -15.95 -88.98
C VAL A 885 -59.10 -16.30 -90.42
N ASN A 886 -58.13 -16.48 -91.33
CA ASN A 886 -58.37 -16.86 -92.73
C ASN A 886 -58.31 -18.40 -92.95
N PRO A 887 -59.15 -19.00 -93.83
CA PRO A 887 -59.11 -20.43 -94.15
C PRO A 887 -57.96 -20.80 -95.12
N VAL A 888 -57.43 -22.01 -94.98
CA VAL A 888 -56.19 -22.49 -95.63
C VAL A 888 -56.47 -23.49 -96.76
N PRO A 889 -55.80 -23.39 -97.95
CA PRO A 889 -55.81 -24.42 -98.99
C PRO A 889 -54.65 -25.44 -98.83
N THR A 890 -54.91 -26.71 -99.17
CA THR A 890 -54.00 -27.86 -98.95
C THR A 890 -53.31 -28.33 -100.26
N PRO A 891 -51.99 -28.60 -100.29
CA PRO A 891 -51.31 -29.19 -101.47
C PRO A 891 -51.34 -30.73 -101.49
N THR A 892 -51.28 -31.34 -102.69
CA THR A 892 -51.66 -32.75 -102.93
C THR A 892 -50.60 -33.60 -103.66
N THR A 893 -49.36 -33.68 -103.16
CA THR A 893 -48.32 -34.58 -103.72
C THR A 893 -47.65 -35.42 -102.63
N PRO A 894 -47.75 -36.76 -102.66
CA PRO A 894 -47.10 -37.63 -101.67
C PRO A 894 -45.57 -37.67 -101.78
N ILE A 895 -44.89 -37.80 -100.64
CA ILE A 895 -43.43 -37.96 -100.51
C ILE A 895 -43.13 -39.42 -100.15
N THR A 896 -42.37 -40.15 -100.97
CA THR A 896 -42.05 -41.59 -100.73
C THR A 896 -40.63 -41.84 -100.22
N SER A 897 -39.81 -40.80 -100.11
CA SER A 897 -38.43 -40.86 -99.64
C SER A 897 -38.05 -39.55 -98.96
N ALA A 898 -37.34 -39.64 -97.83
CA ALA A 898 -36.86 -38.48 -97.07
C ALA A 898 -35.47 -38.75 -96.48
N THR A 899 -34.57 -37.77 -96.59
CA THR A 899 -33.18 -37.87 -96.09
C THR A 899 -32.96 -36.96 -94.88
N VAL A 900 -32.37 -37.52 -93.83
CA VAL A 900 -32.16 -36.89 -92.52
C VAL A 900 -30.67 -36.91 -92.18
N ALA A 901 -30.09 -35.73 -91.97
CA ALA A 901 -28.70 -35.58 -91.53
C ALA A 901 -28.51 -36.09 -90.09
N GLN A 902 -27.43 -36.82 -89.84
CA GLN A 902 -27.17 -37.49 -88.56
C GLN A 902 -26.26 -36.66 -87.64
N PRO A 903 -26.49 -36.63 -86.31
CA PRO A 903 -25.64 -35.90 -85.36
C PRO A 903 -24.16 -36.33 -85.38
N GLY A 904 -23.88 -37.59 -85.71
CA GLY A 904 -22.52 -38.14 -85.86
C GLY A 904 -21.86 -37.90 -87.23
N GLY A 905 -22.52 -37.19 -88.14
CA GLY A 905 -22.12 -37.02 -89.54
C GLY A 905 -22.72 -38.08 -90.47
N GLY A 906 -22.89 -37.71 -91.75
CA GLY A 906 -23.59 -38.51 -92.74
C GLY A 906 -25.12 -38.34 -92.72
N THR A 907 -25.83 -39.17 -93.47
CA THR A 907 -27.29 -39.08 -93.64
C THR A 907 -27.96 -40.43 -93.59
N VAL A 908 -29.14 -40.52 -92.99
CA VAL A 908 -30.06 -41.65 -93.13
C VAL A 908 -31.14 -41.29 -94.13
N THR A 909 -31.37 -42.13 -95.14
CA THR A 909 -32.54 -41.99 -96.03
C THR A 909 -33.59 -43.03 -95.66
N VAL A 910 -34.80 -42.57 -95.36
CA VAL A 910 -36.00 -43.41 -95.19
C VAL A 910 -36.72 -43.47 -96.53
N ALA A 911 -36.97 -44.67 -97.05
CA ALA A 911 -37.79 -44.88 -98.24
C ALA A 911 -38.88 -45.92 -97.97
N THR A 912 -40.11 -45.62 -98.39
CA THR A 912 -41.26 -46.53 -98.28
C THR A 912 -41.52 -47.22 -99.62
N ALA A 913 -41.73 -48.54 -99.60
CA ALA A 913 -42.10 -49.33 -100.76
C ALA A 913 -43.46 -50.02 -100.53
N GLY A 914 -44.44 -49.65 -101.36
CA GLY A 914 -45.81 -50.17 -101.30
C GLY A 914 -46.76 -49.34 -102.15
N THR A 915 -47.93 -49.88 -102.47
CA THR A 915 -49.03 -49.14 -103.13
C THR A 915 -49.98 -48.48 -102.14
N GLN A 916 -49.81 -48.75 -100.84
CA GLN A 916 -50.62 -48.23 -99.74
C GLN A 916 -49.70 -47.82 -98.58
N CYS A 917 -50.11 -46.84 -97.76
CA CYS A 917 -49.30 -46.29 -96.65
C CYS A 917 -47.84 -45.97 -97.06
N TYR A 918 -47.65 -45.04 -98.02
CA TYR A 918 -46.33 -44.70 -98.59
C TYR A 918 -45.97 -43.21 -98.50
N ASN A 919 -46.82 -42.37 -97.91
CA ASN A 919 -46.57 -40.93 -97.82
C ASN A 919 -45.83 -40.58 -96.52
N ILE A 920 -44.53 -40.37 -96.59
CA ILE A 920 -43.72 -39.85 -95.48
C ILE A 920 -44.13 -38.40 -95.22
N ALA A 921 -44.97 -38.18 -94.23
CA ALA A 921 -45.44 -36.86 -93.82
C ALA A 921 -44.35 -36.04 -93.08
N SER A 922 -43.43 -36.72 -92.41
CA SER A 922 -42.24 -36.12 -91.80
C SER A 922 -41.13 -37.15 -91.63
N ALA A 923 -39.88 -36.71 -91.66
CA ALA A 923 -38.72 -37.46 -91.18
C ALA A 923 -37.70 -36.50 -90.56
N ALA A 924 -37.21 -36.80 -89.36
CA ALA A 924 -36.26 -35.99 -88.61
C ALA A 924 -35.41 -36.85 -87.68
N VAL A 925 -34.36 -36.27 -87.08
CA VAL A 925 -33.61 -36.93 -86.00
C VAL A 925 -34.51 -37.04 -84.77
N ALA A 926 -34.74 -38.26 -84.28
CA ALA A 926 -35.42 -38.50 -83.02
C ALA A 926 -34.43 -38.49 -81.84
N ALA A 927 -34.92 -38.25 -80.63
CA ALA A 927 -34.14 -38.47 -79.41
C ALA A 927 -34.04 -39.98 -79.13
N ALA A 928 -32.85 -40.48 -78.81
CA ALA A 928 -32.60 -41.87 -78.43
C ALA A 928 -31.42 -41.96 -77.44
N PRO A 929 -31.28 -43.05 -76.65
CA PRO A 929 -30.12 -43.25 -75.80
C PRO A 929 -28.84 -43.38 -76.64
N ASN A 930 -27.72 -42.85 -76.16
CA ASN A 930 -26.44 -42.97 -76.86
C ASN A 930 -25.88 -44.40 -76.86
N ASP A 931 -26.28 -45.23 -75.90
CA ASP A 931 -25.75 -46.58 -75.68
C ASP A 931 -26.88 -47.61 -75.45
N TYR A 932 -26.69 -48.82 -75.95
CA TYR A 932 -27.63 -49.94 -75.85
C TYR A 932 -26.93 -51.29 -76.01
N ASP A 933 -27.11 -52.23 -75.08
CA ASP A 933 -26.55 -53.60 -75.13
C ASP A 933 -25.06 -53.66 -75.56
N GLY A 934 -24.21 -52.80 -74.97
CA GLY A 934 -22.78 -52.70 -75.32
C GLY A 934 -22.47 -52.08 -76.70
N ARG A 935 -23.46 -51.44 -77.32
CA ARG A 935 -23.38 -50.79 -78.64
C ARG A 935 -23.69 -49.30 -78.54
N VAL A 936 -23.05 -48.48 -79.37
CA VAL A 936 -23.21 -47.02 -79.42
C VAL A 936 -24.12 -46.65 -80.58
N LEU A 937 -25.03 -45.69 -80.39
CA LEU A 937 -25.89 -45.14 -81.42
C LEU A 937 -25.07 -44.58 -82.58
N ARG A 938 -25.46 -44.90 -83.82
CA ARG A 938 -24.81 -44.42 -85.04
C ARG A 938 -25.76 -43.62 -85.94
N ASP A 939 -26.97 -44.15 -86.09
CA ASP A 939 -27.97 -43.67 -87.03
C ASP A 939 -29.32 -43.65 -86.31
N ILE A 940 -30.07 -42.55 -86.38
CA ILE A 940 -31.37 -42.38 -85.71
C ILE A 940 -32.29 -41.55 -86.60
N VAL A 941 -33.52 -42.03 -86.80
CA VAL A 941 -34.56 -41.30 -87.51
C VAL A 941 -35.92 -41.59 -86.88
N GLY A 942 -36.70 -40.53 -86.66
CA GLY A 942 -38.13 -40.61 -86.42
C GLY A 942 -38.87 -40.13 -87.65
N PHE A 943 -39.77 -40.94 -88.17
CA PHE A 943 -40.57 -40.58 -89.32
C PHE A 943 -42.03 -40.96 -89.13
N THR A 944 -42.90 -40.26 -89.86
CA THR A 944 -44.34 -40.44 -89.82
C THR A 944 -44.83 -40.78 -91.21
N ILE A 945 -45.49 -41.93 -91.38
CA ILE A 945 -46.13 -42.32 -92.63
C ILE A 945 -47.63 -42.08 -92.51
N ASN A 946 -48.18 -41.28 -93.40
CA ASN A 946 -49.59 -40.96 -93.45
C ASN A 946 -50.30 -41.84 -94.51
N CYS A 947 -51.34 -42.54 -94.09
CA CYS A 947 -52.19 -43.41 -94.91
C CYS A 947 -53.54 -42.76 -95.29
N THR A 948 -53.83 -41.53 -94.82
CA THR A 948 -55.12 -40.87 -95.06
C THR A 948 -55.44 -40.70 -96.54
N GLY A 949 -56.73 -40.87 -96.88
CA GLY A 949 -57.21 -40.94 -98.26
C GLY A 949 -57.29 -42.36 -98.85
N GLN A 950 -56.84 -43.39 -98.12
CA GLN A 950 -56.97 -44.80 -98.50
C GLN A 950 -57.96 -45.50 -97.54
N THR A 951 -58.87 -46.32 -98.08
CA THR A 951 -60.00 -46.89 -97.33
C THR A 951 -59.52 -47.84 -96.24
N ALA A 952 -59.78 -47.53 -94.97
CA ALA A 952 -59.25 -48.29 -93.83
C ALA A 952 -59.70 -49.76 -93.80
N LYS A 953 -58.73 -50.68 -93.93
CA LYS A 953 -58.75 -52.01 -93.28
C LYS A 953 -57.58 -52.08 -92.31
N VAL A 954 -57.86 -52.50 -91.08
CA VAL A 954 -56.85 -52.68 -90.03
C VAL A 954 -55.75 -53.63 -90.53
N GLY A 955 -54.47 -53.23 -90.35
CA GLY A 955 -53.32 -54.07 -90.68
C GLY A 955 -52.62 -53.78 -92.01
N TYR A 956 -52.53 -52.53 -92.46
CA TYR A 956 -51.72 -52.18 -93.63
C TYR A 956 -50.23 -52.34 -93.36
N THR A 957 -49.60 -53.24 -94.11
CA THR A 957 -48.14 -53.45 -94.05
C THR A 957 -47.42 -52.59 -95.09
N THR A 958 -46.54 -51.69 -94.65
CA THR A 958 -45.66 -50.89 -95.52
C THR A 958 -44.20 -51.26 -95.30
N ARG A 959 -43.44 -51.42 -96.39
CA ARG A 959 -42.02 -51.81 -96.29
C ARG A 959 -41.15 -50.56 -96.21
N VAL A 960 -40.45 -50.38 -95.10
CA VAL A 960 -39.45 -49.32 -94.95
C VAL A 960 -38.07 -49.88 -95.25
N THR A 961 -37.30 -49.14 -96.04
CA THR A 961 -35.85 -49.30 -96.15
C THR A 961 -35.17 -48.05 -95.62
N LEU A 962 -34.31 -48.24 -94.63
CA LEU A 962 -33.35 -47.24 -94.19
C LEU A 962 -32.04 -47.46 -94.94
N THR A 963 -31.49 -46.43 -95.56
CA THR A 963 -30.09 -46.40 -95.99
C THR A 963 -29.29 -45.66 -94.94
N LEU A 964 -28.34 -46.33 -94.28
CA LEU A 964 -27.58 -45.78 -93.15
C LEU A 964 -26.44 -44.85 -93.60
N SER A 965 -25.91 -44.03 -92.69
CA SER A 965 -24.83 -43.06 -92.97
C SER A 965 -23.56 -43.68 -93.56
N LYS A 966 -23.30 -44.98 -93.37
CA LYS A 966 -22.12 -45.71 -93.88
C LYS A 966 -22.39 -47.20 -94.09
N HIS A 967 -21.45 -47.89 -94.73
CA HIS A 967 -21.38 -49.35 -94.79
C HIS A 967 -20.79 -49.96 -93.51
N TYR A 968 -21.36 -51.09 -93.08
CA TYR A 968 -20.90 -51.91 -91.96
C TYR A 968 -20.66 -53.34 -92.47
N ALA A 969 -19.39 -53.77 -92.54
CA ALA A 969 -19.04 -55.07 -93.13
C ALA A 969 -19.45 -56.29 -92.26
N ASP A 970 -19.65 -56.11 -90.96
CA ASP A 970 -20.13 -57.15 -90.05
C ASP A 970 -21.44 -56.70 -89.36
N HIS A 971 -22.56 -57.17 -89.91
CA HIS A 971 -23.90 -56.87 -89.39
C HIS A 971 -24.15 -57.45 -87.99
N ASN A 972 -23.37 -58.44 -87.52
CA ASN A 972 -23.49 -58.98 -86.15
C ASN A 972 -23.02 -58.02 -85.06
N GLN A 973 -22.35 -56.92 -85.43
CA GLN A 973 -22.03 -55.82 -84.53
C GLN A 973 -23.17 -54.82 -84.40
N LEU A 974 -24.19 -54.88 -85.27
CA LEU A 974 -25.32 -53.97 -85.23
C LEU A 974 -26.42 -54.45 -84.27
N ALA A 975 -27.23 -53.51 -83.82
CA ALA A 975 -28.58 -53.75 -83.33
C ALA A 975 -29.50 -52.64 -83.87
N VAL A 976 -30.76 -52.96 -84.14
CA VAL A 976 -31.79 -52.01 -84.58
C VAL A 976 -32.89 -52.01 -83.53
N ALA A 977 -33.19 -50.84 -82.98
CA ALA A 977 -34.09 -50.68 -81.85
C ALA A 977 -35.20 -49.67 -82.15
N LYS A 978 -36.43 -50.00 -81.76
CA LYS A 978 -37.54 -49.04 -81.73
C LYS A 978 -37.39 -48.14 -80.51
N ILE A 979 -37.52 -46.84 -80.74
CA ILE A 979 -37.39 -45.80 -79.73
C ILE A 979 -38.78 -45.20 -79.48
N SER A 980 -39.08 -44.86 -78.22
CA SER A 980 -40.27 -44.08 -77.87
C SER A 980 -39.98 -43.22 -76.65
N ASN A 981 -40.40 -41.96 -76.69
CA ASN A 981 -40.11 -40.95 -75.66
C ASN A 981 -38.62 -40.91 -75.25
N GLY A 982 -37.70 -41.01 -76.22
CA GLY A 982 -36.26 -40.95 -75.97
C GLY A 982 -35.62 -42.21 -75.39
N ALA A 983 -36.39 -43.31 -75.23
CA ALA A 983 -35.92 -44.57 -74.66
C ALA A 983 -36.21 -45.77 -75.58
N ILE A 984 -35.35 -46.78 -75.54
CA ILE A 984 -35.52 -48.01 -76.32
C ILE A 984 -36.69 -48.83 -75.76
N LYS A 985 -37.55 -49.34 -76.65
CA LYS A 985 -38.73 -50.15 -76.30
C LYS A 985 -38.65 -51.60 -76.78
N GLU A 986 -38.13 -51.82 -77.98
CA GLU A 986 -38.07 -53.14 -78.61
C GLU A 986 -36.76 -53.26 -79.41
N ASP A 987 -36.02 -54.35 -79.21
CA ASP A 987 -34.96 -54.76 -80.12
C ASP A 987 -35.60 -55.48 -81.31
N ILE A 988 -35.43 -54.92 -82.50
CA ILE A 988 -35.98 -55.46 -83.75
C ILE A 988 -34.89 -56.04 -84.66
N THR A 989 -33.68 -56.26 -84.17
CA THR A 989 -32.54 -56.77 -84.96
C THR A 989 -32.86 -58.11 -85.63
N ASN A 990 -33.68 -58.96 -84.97
CA ASN A 990 -34.15 -60.24 -85.52
C ASN A 990 -35.37 -60.11 -86.47
N ARG A 991 -35.85 -58.88 -86.72
CA ARG A 991 -37.02 -58.56 -87.56
C ARG A 991 -36.66 -57.62 -88.73
N VAL A 992 -35.38 -57.26 -88.87
CA VAL A 992 -34.86 -56.52 -90.03
C VAL A 992 -34.07 -57.45 -90.95
N THR A 993 -34.05 -57.11 -92.24
CA THR A 993 -33.07 -57.65 -93.19
C THR A 993 -31.99 -56.60 -93.41
N PHE A 994 -30.74 -56.92 -93.11
CA PHE A 994 -29.59 -56.09 -93.48
C PHE A 994 -29.16 -56.39 -94.91
N GLY A 995 -28.86 -55.34 -95.68
CA GLY A 995 -28.29 -55.43 -97.01
C GLY A 995 -27.24 -54.34 -97.24
N THR A 996 -26.82 -54.20 -98.50
CA THR A 996 -25.91 -53.14 -98.93
C THR A 996 -26.50 -52.45 -100.16
N THR A 997 -26.30 -51.14 -100.30
CA THR A 997 -26.69 -50.40 -101.51
C THR A 997 -26.02 -50.96 -102.75
N ALA A 998 -26.63 -50.78 -103.92
CA ALA A 998 -26.12 -51.31 -105.19
C ALA A 998 -24.71 -50.79 -105.58
N ASP A 999 -24.26 -49.67 -105.00
CA ASP A 999 -22.92 -49.11 -105.17
C ASP A 999 -21.90 -49.56 -104.11
N GLY A 1000 -22.30 -50.42 -103.16
CA GLY A 1000 -21.46 -50.95 -102.10
C GLY A 1000 -21.19 -50.02 -100.92
N LYS A 1001 -21.70 -48.77 -100.93
CA LYS A 1001 -21.23 -47.71 -100.00
C LYS A 1001 -21.98 -47.60 -98.68
N HIS A 1002 -23.21 -48.09 -98.59
CA HIS A 1002 -24.05 -47.95 -97.41
C HIS A 1002 -24.73 -49.28 -97.05
N THR A 1003 -24.86 -49.56 -95.75
CA THR A 1003 -25.72 -50.67 -95.29
C THR A 1003 -27.17 -50.23 -95.37
N THR A 1004 -28.04 -51.11 -95.84
CA THR A 1004 -29.49 -50.93 -95.80
C THR A 1004 -30.11 -51.77 -94.69
N VAL A 1005 -31.18 -51.26 -94.08
CA VAL A 1005 -31.98 -51.96 -93.07
C VAL A 1005 -33.42 -51.94 -93.54
N THR A 1006 -33.96 -53.09 -93.92
CA THR A 1006 -35.32 -53.22 -94.44
C THR A 1006 -36.21 -53.99 -93.48
N TYR A 1007 -37.40 -53.46 -93.19
CA TYR A 1007 -38.41 -54.12 -92.38
C TYR A 1007 -39.82 -53.65 -92.76
N ASP A 1008 -40.80 -54.44 -92.35
CA ASP A 1008 -42.22 -54.21 -92.62
C ASP A 1008 -42.88 -53.60 -91.38
N LEU A 1009 -43.58 -52.49 -91.54
CA LEU A 1009 -44.34 -51.76 -90.51
C LEU A 1009 -45.84 -51.99 -90.67
N THR A 1010 -46.60 -51.88 -89.58
CA THR A 1010 -48.07 -52.02 -89.62
C THR A 1010 -48.79 -50.94 -88.80
N ASP A 1011 -49.72 -50.22 -89.43
CA ASP A 1011 -50.65 -49.26 -88.79
C ASP A 1011 -51.48 -49.94 -87.68
N GLY A 1012 -51.35 -49.46 -86.44
CA GLY A 1012 -51.87 -50.10 -85.24
C GLY A 1012 -51.19 -51.40 -84.81
N GLY A 1013 -49.99 -51.68 -85.33
CA GLY A 1013 -49.33 -52.97 -85.22
C GLY A 1013 -47.84 -52.88 -84.90
N PHE A 1014 -47.01 -53.64 -85.63
CA PHE A 1014 -45.57 -53.69 -85.38
C PHE A 1014 -44.86 -52.45 -85.91
N GLY A 1015 -44.07 -51.83 -85.03
CA GLY A 1015 -43.24 -50.66 -85.34
C GLY A 1015 -44.01 -49.34 -85.50
N ASP A 1016 -45.24 -49.30 -85.00
CA ASP A 1016 -46.03 -48.08 -84.83
C ASP A 1016 -46.04 -47.69 -83.35
N GLU A 1017 -45.60 -46.46 -83.03
CA GLU A 1017 -45.31 -46.04 -81.66
C GLU A 1017 -46.56 -45.95 -80.78
N ASP A 1018 -47.67 -45.44 -81.31
CA ASP A 1018 -48.92 -45.27 -80.56
C ASP A 1018 -49.82 -46.53 -80.55
N LYS A 1019 -49.52 -47.50 -81.44
CA LYS A 1019 -50.25 -48.76 -81.64
C LYS A 1019 -51.74 -48.58 -81.98
N ALA A 1020 -52.13 -47.43 -82.53
CA ALA A 1020 -53.50 -47.17 -82.96
C ALA A 1020 -53.59 -47.26 -84.49
N ALA A 1021 -54.50 -48.11 -85.01
CA ALA A 1021 -54.80 -48.20 -86.44
C ALA A 1021 -55.60 -46.95 -86.90
N ASN A 1022 -54.93 -45.80 -86.87
CA ASN A 1022 -55.50 -44.47 -87.07
C ASN A 1022 -55.18 -43.90 -88.46
N GLY A 1023 -54.41 -44.64 -89.27
CA GLY A 1023 -53.96 -44.21 -90.60
C GLY A 1023 -52.70 -43.34 -90.56
N THR A 1024 -51.93 -43.36 -89.46
CA THR A 1024 -50.67 -42.64 -89.30
C THR A 1024 -49.68 -43.50 -88.51
N ILE A 1025 -48.69 -44.07 -89.20
CA ILE A 1025 -47.62 -44.83 -88.54
C ILE A 1025 -46.55 -43.87 -88.04
N VAL A 1026 -46.26 -43.87 -86.74
CA VAL A 1026 -45.14 -43.13 -86.16
C VAL A 1026 -44.02 -44.11 -85.81
N ASP A 1027 -42.86 -44.01 -86.47
CA ASP A 1027 -41.76 -44.96 -86.28
C ASP A 1027 -40.42 -44.25 -85.97
N PRO A 1028 -40.03 -44.18 -84.69
CA PRO A 1028 -38.68 -43.80 -84.28
C PRO A 1028 -37.77 -45.03 -84.17
N VAL A 1029 -36.68 -45.05 -84.94
CA VAL A 1029 -35.77 -46.19 -85.08
C VAL A 1029 -34.31 -45.76 -84.97
N GLY A 1030 -33.57 -46.43 -84.08
CA GLY A 1030 -32.14 -46.23 -83.87
C GLY A 1030 -31.32 -47.46 -84.26
N VAL A 1031 -30.16 -47.27 -84.87
CA VAL A 1031 -29.17 -48.31 -85.18
C VAL A 1031 -27.90 -48.09 -84.36
N TYR A 1032 -27.50 -49.14 -83.66
CA TYR A 1032 -26.41 -49.15 -82.69
C TYR A 1032 -25.30 -50.10 -83.15
N GLN A 1033 -24.03 -49.75 -82.93
CA GLN A 1033 -22.86 -50.58 -83.27
C GLN A 1033 -22.01 -50.92 -82.03
N ARG A 1034 -21.70 -52.20 -81.82
CA ARG A 1034 -20.86 -52.71 -80.71
C ARG A 1034 -19.51 -51.98 -80.66
N GLN A 1035 -19.12 -51.50 -79.48
CA GLN A 1035 -17.76 -51.01 -79.27
C GLN A 1035 -16.78 -52.19 -79.33
N GLN A 1036 -15.70 -52.05 -80.10
CA GLN A 1036 -14.57 -52.97 -79.98
C GLN A 1036 -13.87 -52.72 -78.66
N GLN A 1037 -13.79 -53.74 -77.81
CA GLN A 1037 -12.96 -53.70 -76.60
C GLN A 1037 -11.48 -53.75 -76.97
N THR A 1038 -10.78 -52.63 -76.82
CA THR A 1038 -9.33 -52.59 -76.71
C THR A 1038 -8.95 -52.27 -75.27
N ASN A 1039 -8.33 -53.24 -74.58
CA ASN A 1039 -7.82 -53.12 -73.21
C ASN A 1039 -6.28 -53.12 -73.25
N PRO A 1040 -5.59 -52.52 -72.26
CA PRO A 1040 -5.15 -51.14 -72.44
C PRO A 1040 -3.63 -50.97 -72.56
N GLY A 1041 -3.20 -49.93 -73.28
CA GLY A 1041 -1.81 -49.53 -73.46
C GLY A 1041 -1.53 -48.06 -73.09
N VAL A 1042 -1.31 -47.83 -71.79
CA VAL A 1042 -0.55 -46.70 -71.19
C VAL A 1042 -0.93 -45.24 -71.58
N GLY A 1043 -1.42 -44.48 -70.58
CA GLY A 1043 -0.92 -43.10 -70.36
C GLY A 1043 -1.92 -41.93 -70.35
N GLY A 1044 -2.52 -41.63 -69.19
CA GLY A 1044 -3.21 -40.35 -68.90
C GLY A 1044 -4.59 -40.16 -69.54
N GLY A 1045 -5.50 -39.36 -68.98
CA GLY A 1045 -5.45 -38.62 -67.72
C GLY A 1045 -6.73 -37.80 -67.50
N THR A 1046 -7.11 -37.59 -66.23
CA THR A 1046 -8.12 -36.61 -65.73
C THR A 1046 -9.52 -36.64 -66.34
N GLY A 1047 -10.46 -37.29 -65.63
CA GLY A 1047 -11.89 -36.98 -65.65
C GLY A 1047 -12.30 -36.30 -64.33
N ASN A 1048 -12.98 -35.16 -64.43
CA ASN A 1048 -13.57 -34.40 -63.31
C ASN A 1048 -14.84 -35.10 -62.79
N PRO A 1049 -15.37 -34.75 -61.60
CA PRO A 1049 -16.82 -34.54 -61.54
C PRO A 1049 -17.26 -33.35 -60.66
N ALA A 1050 -18.44 -32.82 -60.99
CA ALA A 1050 -19.05 -31.67 -60.34
C ALA A 1050 -20.30 -32.05 -59.51
N SER A 1051 -20.65 -31.16 -58.56
CA SER A 1051 -21.97 -30.93 -57.94
C SER A 1051 -22.72 -32.08 -57.25
N PRO A 1052 -23.24 -31.84 -56.02
CA PRO A 1052 -24.37 -32.57 -55.47
C PRO A 1052 -25.71 -31.82 -55.67
N THR A 1053 -26.80 -32.57 -55.85
CA THR A 1053 -28.18 -32.11 -55.57
C THR A 1053 -28.91 -33.18 -54.73
N ASN A 1054 -29.79 -32.72 -53.83
CA ASN A 1054 -30.58 -33.59 -52.93
C ASN A 1054 -31.66 -34.40 -53.67
N PRO A 1055 -32.11 -35.51 -53.07
CA PRO A 1055 -33.56 -35.66 -52.84
C PRO A 1055 -33.97 -36.40 -51.54
N GLY A 1056 -35.08 -35.95 -50.91
CA GLY A 1056 -36.02 -36.71 -50.04
C GLY A 1056 -35.49 -37.35 -48.72
N GLY A 1057 -36.26 -37.49 -47.64
CA GLY A 1057 -37.64 -37.05 -47.33
C GLY A 1057 -38.34 -38.01 -46.36
N THR A 1058 -38.69 -37.55 -45.14
CA THR A 1058 -39.60 -38.18 -44.11
C THR A 1058 -39.27 -39.61 -43.62
N THR A 1059 -39.35 -40.05 -42.36
CA THR A 1059 -39.65 -39.53 -40.99
C THR A 1059 -39.22 -40.68 -40.01
N THR A 1060 -39.09 -40.60 -38.68
CA THR A 1060 -39.53 -39.66 -37.62
C THR A 1060 -38.63 -39.81 -36.36
N ASN A 1061 -38.74 -38.88 -35.40
CA ASN A 1061 -38.38 -38.98 -33.96
C ASN A 1061 -36.92 -39.25 -33.52
N GLY A 1062 -36.43 -38.42 -32.58
CA GLY A 1062 -35.51 -38.89 -31.53
C GLY A 1062 -34.19 -38.15 -31.31
N THR A 1063 -34.22 -36.85 -30.99
CA THR A 1063 -33.26 -36.14 -30.10
C THR A 1063 -31.73 -36.38 -30.20
N GLY A 1064 -30.94 -35.30 -30.37
CA GLY A 1064 -29.65 -35.18 -29.65
C GLY A 1064 -28.38 -34.71 -30.39
N LYS A 1065 -28.28 -33.41 -30.65
CA LYS A 1065 -27.05 -32.56 -30.67
C LYS A 1065 -25.71 -33.11 -31.24
N ASN A 1066 -25.35 -32.53 -32.39
CA ASN A 1066 -24.10 -31.80 -32.68
C ASN A 1066 -22.71 -32.45 -32.50
N ALA A 1067 -22.09 -32.66 -33.68
CA ALA A 1067 -20.94 -31.91 -34.20
C ALA A 1067 -19.64 -32.69 -34.43
N GLN A 1068 -19.30 -32.84 -35.71
CA GLN A 1068 -18.00 -33.29 -36.19
C GLN A 1068 -16.97 -32.14 -36.18
N ALA A 1069 -15.70 -32.53 -36.12
CA ALA A 1069 -14.59 -31.76 -36.67
C ALA A 1069 -14.02 -32.50 -37.89
N THR A 1070 -13.50 -31.79 -38.89
CA THR A 1070 -12.33 -32.24 -39.67
C THR A 1070 -11.64 -31.07 -40.40
N ASN A 1071 -10.31 -31.10 -40.36
CA ASN A 1071 -9.39 -30.31 -41.20
C ASN A 1071 -9.23 -30.99 -42.60
N LYS A 1072 -8.49 -30.50 -43.61
CA LYS A 1072 -7.24 -29.69 -43.67
C LYS A 1072 -7.03 -29.12 -45.11
N GLY A 1073 -6.10 -28.17 -45.28
CA GLY A 1073 -5.81 -27.42 -46.54
C GLY A 1073 -5.18 -28.22 -47.71
N GLY A 1074 -4.64 -27.63 -48.78
CA GLY A 1074 -4.40 -26.22 -49.15
C GLY A 1074 -3.18 -26.10 -50.09
N TYR A 1075 -2.97 -24.99 -50.82
CA TYR A 1075 -1.68 -24.66 -51.48
C TYR A 1075 -1.53 -23.14 -51.76
N LEU A 1076 -0.48 -22.55 -51.15
CA LEU A 1076 0.54 -21.59 -51.64
C LEU A 1076 0.18 -20.50 -52.69
N ALA A 1077 0.69 -19.27 -52.59
CA ALA A 1077 2.09 -18.91 -52.23
C ALA A 1077 2.29 -17.61 -51.41
N ASP A 1078 3.47 -17.53 -50.76
CA ASP A 1078 4.33 -16.37 -50.42
C ASP A 1078 3.78 -15.07 -49.79
N THR A 1079 4.49 -14.39 -48.86
CA THR A 1079 5.62 -14.75 -47.97
C THR A 1079 5.58 -13.77 -46.77
N GLY A 1080 5.77 -14.24 -45.53
CA GLY A 1080 5.82 -13.36 -44.35
C GLY A 1080 6.00 -14.16 -43.06
N ALA A 1081 7.10 -13.93 -42.34
CA ALA A 1081 7.59 -14.87 -41.33
C ALA A 1081 6.89 -14.81 -39.96
N SER A 1082 6.92 -15.96 -39.27
CA SER A 1082 6.48 -16.23 -37.90
C SER A 1082 7.24 -15.37 -36.85
N VAL A 1083 6.88 -15.32 -35.56
CA VAL A 1083 7.00 -16.42 -34.56
C VAL A 1083 6.02 -16.24 -33.38
N ILE A 1084 5.64 -17.37 -32.79
CA ILE A 1084 4.70 -17.56 -31.67
C ILE A 1084 5.32 -17.20 -30.31
N ALA A 1085 4.52 -16.64 -29.40
CA ALA A 1085 4.83 -16.56 -27.98
C ALA A 1085 4.35 -17.82 -27.23
N VAL A 1086 5.21 -18.39 -26.38
CA VAL A 1086 4.82 -19.39 -25.36
C VAL A 1086 5.11 -18.80 -23.99
N THR A 1087 4.11 -18.78 -23.13
CA THR A 1087 4.19 -18.25 -21.77
C THR A 1087 4.32 -19.39 -20.76
N VAL A 1088 5.35 -19.37 -19.92
CA VAL A 1088 5.35 -20.03 -18.61
C VAL A 1088 5.83 -19.01 -17.58
N VAL A 1089 5.06 -18.87 -16.50
CA VAL A 1089 5.26 -17.90 -15.42
C VAL A 1089 5.95 -18.59 -14.24
N ALA A 1090 6.96 -17.94 -13.63
CA ALA A 1090 6.95 -17.60 -12.18
C ALA A 1090 8.26 -16.93 -11.67
N VAL A 1091 8.09 -16.19 -10.55
CA VAL A 1091 9.11 -15.81 -9.52
C VAL A 1091 9.97 -14.52 -9.70
N VAL A 1092 9.42 -13.42 -9.18
CA VAL A 1092 9.96 -12.52 -8.12
C VAL A 1092 11.36 -11.84 -8.21
N ALA A 1093 11.30 -10.49 -8.10
CA ALA A 1093 12.25 -9.52 -7.50
C ALA A 1093 13.60 -9.15 -8.17
N GLY A 1094 14.06 -7.93 -7.83
CA GLY A 1094 15.43 -7.44 -8.03
C GLY A 1094 15.62 -6.57 -9.28
N GLY A 1095 15.73 -5.26 -9.13
CA GLY A 1095 16.02 -4.34 -10.24
C GLY A 1095 17.49 -3.95 -10.34
N ALA A 1096 17.95 -3.57 -11.54
CA ALA A 1096 19.12 -2.72 -11.80
C ALA A 1096 19.24 -2.40 -13.31
N GLY A 1097 20.03 -1.38 -13.65
CA GLY A 1097 20.86 -1.41 -14.87
C GLY A 1097 20.29 -0.78 -16.15
N VAL A 1098 20.61 0.49 -16.38
CA VAL A 1098 20.50 1.20 -17.66
C VAL A 1098 21.64 0.80 -18.62
N TRP A 1099 21.36 0.52 -19.90
CA TRP A 1099 22.06 1.20 -21.02
C TRP A 1099 21.35 1.09 -22.38
N PHE A 1100 21.80 1.92 -23.33
CA PHE A 1100 21.14 2.29 -24.58
C PHE A 1100 21.84 1.68 -25.83
N ILE A 1101 21.31 2.07 -27.01
CA ILE A 1101 21.92 2.09 -28.37
C ILE A 1101 21.62 0.89 -29.29
N ARG A 1102 21.37 1.03 -30.61
CA ARG A 1102 20.70 2.05 -31.48
C ARG A 1102 20.82 1.57 -32.95
N LYS A 1103 19.72 1.43 -33.71
CA LYS A 1103 19.68 1.29 -35.21
C LYS A 1103 20.46 0.09 -35.81
N LYS A 1104 20.11 -0.52 -36.94
CA LYS A 1104 19.06 -0.36 -37.97
C LYS A 1104 18.27 -1.70 -38.02
N MET A 1105 17.04 -1.80 -38.54
CA MET A 1105 16.42 -1.08 -39.66
C MET A 1105 15.17 -0.30 -39.26
#